data_AF-A0A9E2FRU0-F1
#
_entry.id   AF-A0A9E2FRU0-F1
#
_cell.length_a   1.000
_cell.length_b   1.000
_cell.length_c   1.000
_cell.angle_alpha   90.00
_cell.angle_beta   90.00
_cell.angle_gamma   90.00
#
_symmetry.space_group_name_H-M   'P 1'
#
loop_
_entity.id
_entity.type
_entity.pdbx_description
1 polymer ?
#
loop_
_entity_poly.entity_id
_entity_poly.type
_entity_poly.pdbx_seq_one_letter_code
_entity_poly.pdbx_strand_id
1 'polypeptide(L)'
;MALALSVPLATPCWRPPSRSIVRTASLRRASQADAGRFIQSTYARHYGAEVGHALMPHLLALFDRDGAMTAAFGLKLHDDDGMMARYLGQPARRMLPAPVTPAIPLLEMGNLAGERPGAVRALVRAMAPALATLGCEWLLCTATRELRNGLSHAGHRVAAAGRRPDRRFAAARTGPLGSLLRPRPAGGGHRRAGKLRAAGYRLRHGGTGRAAGAHPGDRGCRMNPLVTHLAAHAEARPDQIALDGGARRLRYGELLPALTRLHAWLAARGEGVVAFMGDNTPGWALLDVALMTRGQCALPLPPFFSDTQLRHALRSAAVSMVICQDPARVRRLLDGPLVESPLMLAGEYWMALRQPERGPAVLPPGTAKITFTSGSTGDPRGVCLSAEAQLTVAASLAQVTQVTAHDRHLSALPLSTLLENIAGLYVPLMCGATVLLPGLAATGTLGATGFDPHRCLEAIGANRASSMITVPAMLQGLLAASPPDDPRRRGLRLVAVGGAVVSATTVREAQAAGWPVRVGYGLSECASVLCLNTADAQRVGSVGRPLPHVTLRRSADGELEARGSAFLGYLGGTAPATRDTADGWVATGDLGHIDADGYVYVDGRRKNLIITSYGRNVNPEWVEAELERQPVIAQAVLFGEGQPHNVALLVPRPGADQTALTAAVQAVNARLPDYARAHVWRQAEAPFTAVNGLATATGKPIRLAVAARYAAVLQACFAPRRSPCPQEIFDHADTL
;
A
#
# COMPACT_ATOMS: atom_id res chain seq x y z
N MET A 1 -22.85 -5.29 7.52
CA MET A 1 -24.05 -5.85 6.86
C MET A 1 -25.25 -4.89 6.81
N ALA A 2 -25.65 -4.24 7.91
CA ALA A 2 -26.83 -3.34 7.90
C ALA A 2 -26.69 -2.13 6.93
N LEU A 3 -25.49 -1.55 6.77
CA LEU A 3 -25.21 -0.49 5.79
C LEU A 3 -25.09 -0.97 4.33
N ALA A 4 -24.70 -2.22 4.10
CA ALA A 4 -24.56 -2.79 2.75
C ALA A 4 -25.93 -3.07 2.09
N LEU A 5 -26.97 -3.26 2.91
CA LEU A 5 -28.36 -3.44 2.47
C LEU A 5 -29.12 -2.13 2.31
N SER A 6 -28.54 -0.99 2.70
CA SER A 6 -29.16 0.33 2.55
C SER A 6 -29.07 0.90 1.13
N VAL A 7 -28.25 0.30 0.25
CA VAL A 7 -27.75 0.97 -0.97
C VAL A 7 -28.39 0.53 -2.32
N PRO A 8 -29.07 -0.63 -2.53
CA PRO A 8 -29.53 -0.98 -3.88
C PRO A 8 -31.05 -0.89 -4.14
N LEU A 9 -31.87 -0.30 -3.28
CA LEU A 9 -33.33 -0.25 -3.51
C LEU A 9 -33.83 0.97 -4.33
N ALA A 10 -32.92 1.86 -4.74
CA ALA A 10 -33.23 3.02 -5.57
C ALA A 10 -32.69 2.83 -7.00
N THR A 11 -33.33 1.98 -7.80
CA THR A 11 -33.19 2.03 -9.27
C THR A 11 -34.56 2.25 -9.94
N PRO A 12 -34.66 3.04 -11.02
CA PRO A 12 -35.94 3.56 -11.51
C PRO A 12 -36.77 2.57 -12.36
N CYS A 13 -36.33 1.31 -12.48
CA CYS A 13 -36.90 0.37 -13.46
C CYS A 13 -37.90 -0.64 -12.87
N TRP A 14 -38.40 -0.42 -11.65
CA TRP A 14 -39.42 -1.29 -11.04
C TRP A 14 -40.72 -0.53 -10.76
N ARG A 15 -41.80 -0.88 -11.48
CA ARG A 15 -43.18 -0.56 -11.07
C ARG A 15 -43.72 -1.76 -10.25
N PRO A 16 -44.09 -1.57 -8.98
CA PRO A 16 -44.75 -2.62 -8.19
C PRO A 16 -46.13 -2.97 -8.79
N PRO A 17 -46.61 -4.21 -8.65
CA PRO A 17 -48.05 -4.44 -8.66
C PRO A 17 -48.67 -3.60 -7.53
N SER A 18 -49.78 -2.93 -7.85
CA SER A 18 -50.44 -1.93 -7.02
C SER A 18 -50.55 -2.35 -5.54
N ARG A 19 -49.97 -1.53 -4.64
CA ARG A 19 -50.00 -1.57 -3.15
C ARG A 19 -48.74 -2.05 -2.40
N SER A 20 -47.53 -1.75 -2.86
CA SER A 20 -46.32 -1.88 -2.01
C SER A 20 -45.24 -0.84 -2.36
N ILE A 21 -44.59 -0.24 -1.36
CA ILE A 21 -43.34 0.53 -1.49
C ILE A 21 -42.35 -0.09 -0.49
N VAL A 22 -41.10 -0.30 -0.91
CA VAL A 22 -40.01 -0.67 0.01
C VAL A 22 -39.34 0.62 0.47
N ARG A 23 -39.42 0.96 1.76
CA ARG A 23 -38.65 2.05 2.38
C ARG A 23 -37.59 1.45 3.30
N THR A 24 -36.31 1.67 2.99
CA THR A 24 -35.21 1.52 3.93
C THR A 24 -35.09 2.82 4.73
N ALA A 25 -35.82 2.94 5.83
CA ALA A 25 -35.57 4.00 6.79
C ALA A 25 -34.64 3.46 7.88
N SER A 26 -33.62 4.23 8.25
CA SER A 26 -32.99 4.09 9.56
C SER A 26 -34.10 4.16 10.61
N LEU A 27 -34.29 3.08 11.38
CA LEU A 27 -35.28 3.02 12.44
C LEU A 27 -35.02 4.18 13.41
N ARG A 28 -36.01 5.05 13.65
CA ARG A 28 -35.95 5.98 14.78
C ARG A 28 -35.85 5.14 16.07
N ARG A 29 -35.15 5.63 17.10
CA ARG A 29 -34.90 4.89 18.36
C ARG A 29 -36.16 4.23 18.96
N ALA A 30 -37.33 4.85 18.82
CA ALA A 30 -38.60 4.31 19.29
C ALA A 30 -39.03 3.02 18.55
N SER A 31 -38.93 2.96 17.22
CA SER A 31 -39.32 1.78 16.43
C SER A 31 -38.30 0.64 16.51
N GLN A 32 -37.05 0.95 16.86
CA GLN A 32 -36.03 -0.04 17.16
C GLN A 32 -36.31 -0.78 18.49
N ALA A 33 -36.82 -0.04 19.49
CA ALA A 33 -37.26 -0.62 20.76
C ALA A 33 -38.52 -1.49 20.60
N ASP A 34 -39.46 -1.10 19.73
CA ASP A 34 -40.66 -1.91 19.46
C ASP A 34 -40.37 -3.19 18.67
N ALA A 35 -39.51 -3.13 17.64
CA ALA A 35 -39.07 -4.32 16.92
C ALA A 35 -38.23 -5.26 17.80
N GLY A 36 -37.37 -4.67 18.64
CA GLY A 36 -36.61 -5.40 19.67
C GLY A 36 -37.53 -6.09 20.68
N ARG A 37 -38.52 -5.37 21.24
CA ARG A 37 -39.52 -5.92 22.18
C ARG A 37 -40.38 -7.01 21.54
N PHE A 38 -40.81 -6.83 20.29
CA PHE A 38 -41.64 -7.82 19.58
C PHE A 38 -40.87 -9.16 19.39
N ILE A 39 -39.64 -9.08 18.88
CA ILE A 39 -38.79 -10.26 18.66
C ILE A 39 -38.32 -10.88 19.98
N GLN A 40 -37.96 -10.07 20.98
CA GLN A 40 -37.63 -10.53 22.34
C GLN A 40 -38.82 -11.20 23.02
N SER A 41 -40.05 -10.67 22.87
CA SER A 41 -41.25 -11.28 23.48
C SER A 41 -41.62 -12.62 22.86
N THR A 42 -41.22 -12.87 21.61
CA THR A 42 -41.44 -14.14 20.92
C THR A 42 -40.36 -15.15 21.31
N TYR A 43 -39.10 -14.71 21.44
CA TYR A 43 -37.98 -15.54 21.90
C TYR A 43 -38.08 -15.91 23.38
N ALA A 44 -38.34 -14.94 24.27
CA ALA A 44 -38.44 -15.17 25.70
C ALA A 44 -39.61 -16.13 26.03
N ARG A 45 -40.70 -16.07 25.27
CA ARG A 45 -41.82 -17.01 25.38
C ARG A 45 -41.51 -18.44 24.94
N HIS A 46 -40.52 -18.66 24.06
CA HIS A 46 -40.25 -19.99 23.49
C HIS A 46 -38.93 -20.61 23.96
N TYR A 47 -37.96 -19.80 24.38
CA TYR A 47 -36.58 -20.24 24.62
C TYR A 47 -35.93 -19.64 25.88
N GLY A 48 -36.67 -18.84 26.67
CA GLY A 48 -36.15 -18.16 27.86
C GLY A 48 -35.45 -16.82 27.56
N ALA A 49 -35.44 -15.91 28.54
CA ALA A 49 -35.01 -14.52 28.35
C ALA A 49 -33.51 -14.34 28.05
N GLU A 50 -32.65 -15.22 28.57
CA GLU A 50 -31.19 -15.10 28.44
C GLU A 50 -30.68 -15.43 27.02
N VAL A 51 -31.32 -16.36 26.32
CA VAL A 51 -30.92 -16.81 24.97
C VAL A 51 -31.21 -15.75 23.89
N GLY A 52 -32.22 -14.90 24.12
CA GLY A 52 -32.61 -13.86 23.16
C GLY A 52 -31.57 -12.75 22.96
N HIS A 53 -30.75 -12.46 23.99
CA HIS A 53 -29.80 -11.34 23.95
C HIS A 53 -28.48 -11.66 23.23
N ALA A 54 -28.00 -12.90 23.30
CA ALA A 54 -26.70 -13.30 22.76
C ALA A 54 -26.71 -13.57 21.24
N LEU A 55 -27.89 -13.77 20.65
CA LEU A 55 -28.01 -14.37 19.31
C LEU A 55 -28.25 -13.38 18.16
N MET A 56 -28.46 -12.08 18.37
CA MET A 56 -28.94 -11.19 17.29
C MET A 56 -28.16 -9.88 17.14
N PRO A 57 -27.05 -9.84 16.38
CA PRO A 57 -26.27 -8.60 16.19
C PRO A 57 -26.94 -7.61 15.22
N HIS A 58 -27.80 -8.06 14.29
CA HIS A 58 -28.41 -7.19 13.27
C HIS A 58 -29.88 -7.56 13.00
N LEU A 59 -30.77 -6.56 13.14
CA LEU A 59 -32.22 -6.71 13.10
C LEU A 59 -32.80 -5.74 12.06
N LEU A 60 -33.65 -6.25 11.15
CA LEU A 60 -34.24 -5.49 10.04
C LEU A 60 -35.76 -5.60 10.08
N ALA A 61 -36.45 -4.51 9.72
CA ALA A 61 -37.92 -4.45 9.68
C ALA A 61 -38.41 -3.83 8.37
N LEU A 62 -39.54 -4.33 7.86
CA LEU A 62 -40.26 -3.84 6.69
C LEU A 62 -41.54 -3.15 7.15
N PHE A 63 -41.91 -2.05 6.52
CA PHE A 63 -43.11 -1.27 6.81
C PHE A 63 -43.96 -1.08 5.55
N ASP A 64 -45.28 -1.00 5.69
CA ASP A 64 -46.18 -0.61 4.60
C ASP A 64 -46.23 0.93 4.40
N ARG A 65 -47.09 1.38 3.50
CA ARG A 65 -47.23 2.81 3.14
C ARG A 65 -47.80 3.65 4.29
N ASP A 66 -48.54 3.03 5.19
CA ASP A 66 -49.18 3.69 6.34
C ASP A 66 -48.26 3.65 7.58
N GLY A 67 -47.07 3.08 7.43
CA GLY A 67 -46.05 3.02 8.48
C GLY A 67 -46.22 1.82 9.42
N ALA A 68 -47.10 0.87 9.11
CA ALA A 68 -47.27 -0.34 9.91
C ALA A 68 -46.19 -1.37 9.56
N MET A 69 -45.59 -1.99 10.58
CA MET A 69 -44.55 -3.00 10.40
C MET A 69 -45.17 -4.28 9.81
N THR A 70 -44.70 -4.68 8.63
CA THR A 70 -45.20 -5.85 7.88
C THR A 70 -44.30 -7.07 8.02
N ALA A 71 -43.00 -6.88 8.28
CA ALA A 71 -42.13 -7.97 8.67
C ALA A 71 -40.95 -7.51 9.53
N ALA A 72 -40.39 -8.42 10.33
CA ALA A 72 -39.08 -8.22 10.97
C ALA A 72 -38.28 -9.53 10.91
N PHE A 73 -36.95 -9.42 10.75
CA PHE A 73 -36.05 -10.57 10.65
C PHE A 73 -34.64 -10.21 11.13
N GLY A 74 -33.91 -11.22 11.61
CA GLY A 74 -32.49 -11.09 11.94
C GLY A 74 -31.59 -11.61 10.85
N LEU A 75 -30.41 -11.02 10.72
CA LEU A 75 -29.36 -11.48 9.80
C LEU A 75 -28.15 -11.99 10.56
N LYS A 76 -27.69 -13.19 10.20
CA LYS A 76 -26.45 -13.78 10.72
C LYS A 76 -25.63 -14.37 9.60
N LEU A 77 -24.34 -14.05 9.57
CA LEU A 77 -23.38 -14.71 8.70
C LEU A 77 -22.81 -15.91 9.45
N HIS A 78 -22.77 -17.06 8.80
CA HIS A 78 -22.20 -18.28 9.37
C HIS A 78 -21.00 -18.74 8.56
N ASP A 79 -19.88 -18.92 9.25
CA ASP A 79 -18.62 -19.42 8.70
C ASP A 79 -18.41 -20.92 9.00
N ASP A 80 -19.27 -21.51 9.85
CA ASP A 80 -19.28 -22.95 10.21
C ASP A 80 -20.72 -23.50 10.21
N ASP A 81 -20.87 -24.70 9.66
CA ASP A 81 -22.13 -25.43 9.48
C ASP A 81 -22.61 -26.12 10.78
N GLY A 82 -21.76 -26.20 11.82
CA GLY A 82 -22.03 -26.93 13.06
C GLY A 82 -23.25 -26.42 13.85
N MET A 83 -23.43 -25.09 13.90
CA MET A 83 -24.59 -24.49 14.57
C MET A 83 -25.88 -24.72 13.76
N MET A 84 -25.81 -24.56 12.44
CA MET A 84 -26.95 -24.75 11.53
C MET A 84 -27.42 -26.20 11.46
N ALA A 85 -26.51 -27.17 11.57
CA ALA A 85 -26.85 -28.59 11.61
C ALA A 85 -27.78 -28.95 12.77
N ARG A 86 -27.65 -28.27 13.92
CA ARG A 86 -28.53 -28.45 15.09
C ARG A 86 -29.95 -27.92 14.82
N TYR A 87 -30.09 -26.83 14.06
CA TYR A 87 -31.38 -26.23 13.72
C TYR A 87 -32.12 -26.96 12.59
N LEU A 88 -31.39 -27.45 11.60
CA LEU A 88 -31.96 -28.08 10.39
C LEU A 88 -32.10 -29.60 10.52
N GLY A 89 -31.57 -30.21 11.58
CA GLY A 89 -31.49 -31.67 11.76
C GLY A 89 -30.48 -32.35 10.82
N GLN A 90 -29.79 -31.57 9.99
CA GLN A 90 -28.74 -32.00 9.07
C GLN A 90 -27.88 -30.79 8.68
N PRO A 91 -26.60 -30.96 8.26
CA PRO A 91 -25.77 -29.85 7.77
C PRO A 91 -26.45 -29.10 6.62
N ALA A 92 -26.44 -27.76 6.64
CA ALA A 92 -27.13 -26.94 5.63
C ALA A 92 -26.60 -27.23 4.21
N ARG A 93 -25.31 -27.54 4.11
CA ARG A 93 -24.65 -27.97 2.86
C ARG A 93 -25.28 -29.20 2.18
N ARG A 94 -25.95 -30.10 2.93
CA ARG A 94 -26.64 -31.27 2.36
C ARG A 94 -27.97 -30.92 1.69
N MET A 95 -28.45 -29.68 1.87
CA MET A 95 -29.64 -29.16 1.21
C MET A 95 -29.33 -28.48 -0.13
N LEU A 96 -28.04 -28.30 -0.46
CA LEU A 96 -27.60 -27.70 -1.71
C LEU A 96 -27.71 -28.71 -2.88
N PRO A 97 -28.14 -28.28 -4.08
CA PRO A 97 -28.33 -29.17 -5.22
C PRO A 97 -27.04 -29.71 -5.87
N ALA A 98 -25.86 -29.30 -5.39
CA ALA A 98 -24.55 -29.81 -5.80
C ALA A 98 -23.52 -29.70 -4.63
N PRO A 99 -22.46 -30.52 -4.60
CA PRO A 99 -21.39 -30.38 -3.60
C PRO A 99 -20.64 -29.07 -3.82
N VAL A 100 -20.94 -28.08 -2.98
CA VAL A 100 -20.27 -26.78 -2.97
C VAL A 100 -18.98 -26.89 -2.15
N THR A 101 -17.88 -26.35 -2.67
CA THR A 101 -16.57 -26.29 -1.99
C THR A 101 -16.62 -25.50 -0.67
N PRO A 102 -15.71 -25.75 0.30
CA PRO A 102 -15.92 -25.48 1.73
C PRO A 102 -15.90 -24.00 2.18
N ALA A 103 -15.97 -23.03 1.29
CA ALA A 103 -15.58 -21.64 1.59
C ALA A 103 -16.65 -20.57 1.25
N ILE A 104 -17.88 -20.94 0.93
CA ILE A 104 -18.94 -19.95 0.66
C ILE A 104 -19.63 -19.57 1.98
N PRO A 105 -19.56 -18.29 2.41
CA PRO A 105 -20.26 -17.85 3.61
C PRO A 105 -21.77 -17.99 3.44
N LEU A 106 -22.44 -18.60 4.42
CA LEU A 106 -23.89 -18.79 4.40
C LEU A 106 -24.56 -17.64 5.17
N LEU A 107 -25.45 -16.91 4.49
CA LEU A 107 -26.26 -15.91 5.17
C LEU A 107 -27.57 -16.54 5.66
N GLU A 108 -27.79 -16.52 6.98
CA GLU A 108 -29.06 -16.89 7.60
C GLU A 108 -29.94 -15.65 7.75
N MET A 109 -31.15 -15.76 7.22
CA MET A 109 -32.30 -14.92 7.54
C MET A 109 -33.22 -15.67 8.50
N GLY A 110 -33.10 -15.33 9.78
CA GLY A 110 -33.84 -15.99 10.85
C GLY A 110 -35.03 -15.19 11.36
N ASN A 111 -36.05 -15.93 11.81
CA ASN A 111 -37.24 -15.45 12.52
C ASN A 111 -37.96 -14.31 11.80
N LEU A 112 -38.37 -14.63 10.58
CA LEU A 112 -39.24 -13.82 9.76
C LEU A 112 -40.64 -13.81 10.36
N ALA A 113 -40.97 -12.78 11.12
CA ALA A 113 -42.36 -12.52 11.50
C ALA A 113 -42.99 -11.72 10.36
N GLY A 114 -44.04 -12.23 9.72
CA GLY A 114 -44.76 -11.54 8.66
C GLY A 114 -45.83 -12.45 8.03
N GLU A 115 -47.10 -12.07 8.17
CA GLU A 115 -48.27 -12.90 7.86
C GLU A 115 -48.51 -13.18 6.36
N ARG A 116 -47.62 -12.74 5.45
CA ARG A 116 -47.87 -12.79 4.00
C ARG A 116 -46.81 -13.62 3.24
N PRO A 117 -47.19 -14.81 2.70
CA PRO A 117 -46.31 -15.72 1.93
C PRO A 117 -45.61 -15.13 0.68
N GLY A 118 -46.01 -13.93 0.24
CA GLY A 118 -45.37 -13.18 -0.86
C GLY A 118 -44.19 -12.30 -0.43
N ALA A 119 -44.14 -11.88 0.83
CA ALA A 119 -43.16 -10.92 1.32
C ALA A 119 -41.73 -11.47 1.31
N VAL A 120 -41.55 -12.75 1.71
CA VAL A 120 -40.25 -13.43 1.69
C VAL A 120 -39.68 -13.49 0.28
N ARG A 121 -40.49 -13.87 -0.72
CA ARG A 121 -40.04 -13.96 -2.12
C ARG A 121 -39.69 -12.61 -2.73
N ALA A 122 -40.36 -11.55 -2.30
CA ALA A 122 -40.02 -10.18 -2.70
C ALA A 122 -38.70 -9.73 -2.04
N LEU A 123 -38.52 -10.05 -0.76
CA LEU A 123 -37.35 -9.71 0.02
C LEU A 123 -36.08 -10.42 -0.50
N VAL A 124 -36.16 -11.73 -0.77
CA VAL A 124 -35.03 -12.48 -1.36
C VAL A 124 -34.61 -11.92 -2.72
N ARG A 125 -35.57 -11.53 -3.56
CA ARG A 125 -35.28 -10.88 -4.86
C ARG A 125 -34.67 -9.50 -4.68
N ALA A 126 -35.17 -8.71 -3.73
CA ALA A 126 -34.63 -7.40 -3.41
C ALA A 126 -33.19 -7.47 -2.85
N MET A 127 -32.86 -8.54 -2.12
CA MET A 127 -31.54 -8.75 -1.53
C MET A 127 -30.54 -9.40 -2.49
N ALA A 128 -31.00 -10.04 -3.58
CA ALA A 128 -30.12 -10.75 -4.52
C ALA A 128 -28.90 -9.94 -5.02
N PRO A 129 -29.02 -8.64 -5.37
CA PRO A 129 -27.87 -7.82 -5.75
C PRO A 129 -26.87 -7.59 -4.61
N ALA A 130 -27.37 -7.43 -3.37
CA ALA A 130 -26.52 -7.25 -2.19
C ALA A 130 -25.82 -8.56 -1.79
N LEU A 131 -26.50 -9.71 -1.94
CA LEU A 131 -25.92 -11.05 -1.71
C LEU A 131 -24.79 -11.35 -2.69
N ALA A 132 -24.98 -11.01 -3.97
CA ALA A 132 -23.94 -11.11 -4.99
C ALA A 132 -22.71 -10.23 -4.67
N THR A 133 -22.92 -9.06 -4.05
CA THR A 133 -21.83 -8.16 -3.63
C THR A 133 -21.05 -8.71 -2.43
N LEU A 134 -21.70 -9.53 -1.59
CA LEU A 134 -21.09 -10.19 -0.43
C LEU A 134 -20.46 -11.55 -0.75
N GLY A 135 -20.45 -11.98 -2.02
CA GLY A 135 -19.99 -13.32 -2.41
C GLY A 135 -20.84 -14.47 -1.84
N CYS A 136 -22.06 -14.17 -1.38
CA CYS A 136 -23.00 -15.15 -0.84
C CYS A 136 -23.92 -15.63 -1.96
N GLU A 137 -23.76 -16.87 -2.43
CA GLU A 137 -24.60 -17.45 -3.48
C GLU A 137 -25.92 -18.03 -2.95
N TRP A 138 -25.98 -18.28 -1.64
CA TRP A 138 -27.05 -18.99 -0.97
C TRP A 138 -27.55 -18.24 0.25
N LEU A 139 -28.87 -18.17 0.36
CA LEU A 139 -29.57 -17.58 1.48
C LEU A 139 -30.37 -18.68 2.17
N LEU A 140 -30.10 -18.89 3.46
CA LEU A 140 -30.85 -19.80 4.30
C LEU A 140 -31.95 -19.04 5.02
N CYS A 141 -33.21 -19.44 4.84
CA CYS A 141 -34.34 -18.86 5.54
C CYS A 141 -34.83 -19.82 6.64
N THR A 142 -34.66 -19.43 7.90
CA THR A 142 -35.20 -20.14 9.07
C THR A 142 -36.40 -19.37 9.58
N ALA A 143 -37.60 -19.92 9.44
CA ALA A 143 -38.83 -19.22 9.81
C ALA A 143 -39.66 -20.02 10.82
N THR A 144 -40.44 -19.31 11.63
CA THR A 144 -41.37 -19.90 12.60
C THR A 144 -42.50 -20.63 11.86
N ARG A 145 -42.99 -21.71 12.49
CA ARG A 145 -43.94 -22.79 12.11
C ARG A 145 -44.78 -22.75 10.81
N GLU A 146 -45.05 -21.60 10.19
CA GLU A 146 -45.88 -21.45 8.99
C GLU A 146 -45.09 -21.36 7.68
N LEU A 147 -43.83 -20.91 7.73
CA LEU A 147 -42.92 -20.88 6.59
C LEU A 147 -41.85 -21.96 6.82
N ARG A 148 -42.01 -23.13 6.22
CA ARG A 148 -41.06 -24.24 6.37
C ARG A 148 -39.63 -23.80 6.06
N ASN A 149 -38.65 -24.26 6.84
CA ASN A 149 -37.22 -24.03 6.59
C ASN A 149 -36.88 -24.35 5.13
N GLY A 150 -36.19 -23.41 4.47
CA GLY A 150 -35.97 -23.48 3.04
C GLY A 150 -34.68 -22.79 2.62
N LEU A 151 -34.13 -23.24 1.51
CA LEU A 151 -32.91 -22.71 0.91
C LEU A 151 -33.25 -21.99 -0.39
N SER A 152 -32.70 -20.79 -0.59
CA SER A 152 -32.92 -20.00 -1.79
C SER A 152 -31.61 -19.63 -2.46
N HIS A 153 -31.54 -19.83 -3.78
CA HIS A 153 -30.44 -19.40 -4.62
C HIS A 153 -30.71 -17.99 -5.17
N ALA A 154 -29.68 -17.17 -5.31
CA ALA A 154 -29.77 -15.85 -5.93
C ALA A 154 -30.02 -15.98 -7.45
N GLY A 155 -31.25 -16.30 -7.84
CA GLY A 155 -31.65 -16.37 -9.26
C GLY A 155 -32.95 -17.13 -9.56
N HIS A 156 -33.27 -18.25 -8.88
CA HIS A 156 -34.47 -19.07 -9.15
C HIS A 156 -34.96 -19.88 -7.92
N ARG A 157 -36.11 -20.58 -8.08
CA ARG A 157 -37.10 -21.10 -7.07
C ARG A 157 -36.57 -21.75 -5.77
N VAL A 158 -37.40 -21.59 -4.73
CA VAL A 158 -37.32 -22.14 -3.36
C VAL A 158 -37.46 -23.68 -3.33
N ALA A 159 -36.52 -24.37 -2.68
CA ALA A 159 -36.70 -25.76 -2.26
C ALA A 159 -37.18 -25.78 -0.80
N ALA A 160 -38.39 -26.32 -0.57
CA ALA A 160 -38.98 -26.43 0.77
C ALA A 160 -38.61 -27.77 1.42
N ALA A 161 -38.16 -27.76 2.67
CA ALA A 161 -38.00 -29.00 3.43
C ALA A 161 -39.39 -29.59 3.76
N GLY A 162 -39.63 -30.86 3.39
CA GLY A 162 -40.78 -31.61 3.91
C GLY A 162 -41.78 -32.19 2.91
N ARG A 163 -41.37 -32.56 1.69
CA ARG A 163 -41.98 -33.69 0.97
C ARG A 163 -40.84 -34.55 0.43
N ARG A 164 -40.91 -35.86 0.64
CA ARG A 164 -40.11 -36.82 -0.13
C ARG A 164 -40.25 -36.46 -1.61
N PRO A 165 -39.17 -36.51 -2.42
CA PRO A 165 -39.33 -36.34 -3.85
C PRO A 165 -40.28 -37.44 -4.34
N ASP A 166 -41.43 -37.04 -4.87
CA ASP A 166 -42.22 -37.95 -5.68
C ASP A 166 -41.30 -38.48 -6.78
N ARG A 167 -41.29 -39.80 -6.97
CA ARG A 167 -40.50 -40.53 -7.99
C ARG A 167 -40.95 -40.22 -9.43
N ARG A 168 -41.32 -38.97 -9.72
CA ARG A 168 -41.69 -38.47 -11.06
C ARG A 168 -40.96 -37.16 -11.37
N PHE A 169 -39.64 -37.17 -11.27
CA PHE A 169 -38.76 -36.25 -12.01
C PHE A 169 -37.52 -37.01 -12.48
N ALA A 170 -37.76 -38.00 -13.34
CA ALA A 170 -36.76 -38.47 -14.28
C ALA A 170 -36.89 -37.62 -15.55
N ALA A 171 -35.74 -37.19 -16.07
CA ALA A 171 -35.54 -36.49 -17.35
C ALA A 171 -35.98 -35.01 -17.45
N ALA A 172 -35.11 -34.12 -16.97
CA ALA A 172 -34.82 -32.89 -17.72
C ALA A 172 -33.29 -32.71 -17.73
N ARG A 173 -32.70 -32.96 -18.90
CA ARG A 173 -31.25 -32.92 -19.14
C ARG A 173 -30.67 -31.56 -18.78
N THR A 174 -29.55 -31.62 -18.07
CA THR A 174 -28.53 -30.57 -18.02
C THR A 174 -28.05 -30.24 -19.44
N GLY A 175 -28.05 -28.96 -19.78
CA GLY A 175 -27.40 -28.42 -20.98
C GLY A 175 -26.72 -27.10 -20.62
N PRO A 176 -25.49 -26.84 -21.11
CA PRO A 176 -24.74 -25.63 -20.77
C PRO A 176 -25.40 -24.38 -21.37
N LEU A 177 -25.34 -23.27 -20.63
CA LEU A 177 -25.71 -21.93 -21.06
C LEU A 177 -24.71 -21.43 -22.11
N GLY A 178 -24.90 -21.91 -23.34
CA GLY A 178 -24.15 -21.54 -24.54
C GLY A 178 -25.05 -21.63 -25.75
N SER A 179 -26.10 -20.82 -25.81
CA SER A 179 -26.92 -20.64 -27.04
C SER A 179 -27.87 -19.45 -26.96
N LEU A 180 -27.33 -18.24 -26.73
CA LEU A 180 -28.09 -17.00 -26.96
C LEU A 180 -27.24 -15.91 -27.61
N LEU A 181 -26.39 -16.28 -28.58
CA LEU A 181 -25.83 -15.37 -29.58
C LEU A 181 -25.61 -16.17 -30.88
N ARG A 182 -26.53 -16.04 -31.84
CA ARG A 182 -26.30 -16.45 -33.24
C ARG A 182 -26.02 -15.18 -34.07
N PRO A 183 -24.84 -15.06 -34.72
CA PRO A 183 -24.67 -14.21 -35.88
C PRO A 183 -25.25 -14.90 -37.13
N ARG A 184 -25.81 -14.12 -38.06
CA ARG A 184 -26.26 -14.57 -39.39
C ARG A 184 -25.07 -15.06 -40.24
N PRO A 185 -25.25 -16.04 -41.15
CA PRO A 185 -24.18 -16.52 -42.00
C PRO A 185 -23.99 -15.63 -43.23
N ALA A 186 -22.74 -15.35 -43.57
CA ALA A 186 -22.30 -14.98 -44.91
C ALA A 186 -21.54 -16.17 -45.52
N GLY A 187 -21.73 -16.37 -46.83
CA GLY A 187 -21.38 -17.57 -47.58
C GLY A 187 -19.89 -17.88 -47.71
N GLY A 188 -19.65 -19.08 -48.25
CA GLY A 188 -18.38 -19.80 -48.21
C GLY A 188 -17.30 -19.33 -49.18
N GLY A 189 -16.11 -19.91 -49.00
CA GLY A 189 -14.95 -19.65 -49.85
C GLY A 189 -13.67 -20.33 -49.37
N HIS A 190 -13.44 -21.54 -49.89
CA HIS A 190 -12.22 -22.35 -50.02
C HIS A 190 -10.92 -22.17 -49.18
N ARG A 191 -10.48 -23.35 -48.72
CA ARG A 191 -9.14 -23.84 -48.33
C ARG A 191 -7.92 -23.15 -48.98
N ARG A 192 -6.84 -22.98 -48.20
CA ARG A 192 -5.53 -23.62 -48.44
C ARG A 192 -4.58 -23.50 -47.24
N ALA A 193 -3.83 -24.57 -47.01
CA ALA A 193 -2.78 -24.71 -46.01
C ALA A 193 -1.48 -24.02 -46.44
N GLY A 194 -0.70 -23.52 -45.48
CA GLY A 194 0.65 -23.01 -45.71
C GLY A 194 1.43 -22.86 -44.39
N LYS A 195 2.48 -23.68 -44.23
CA LYS A 195 3.56 -23.54 -43.23
C LYS A 195 4.30 -22.20 -43.42
N LEU A 196 4.94 -21.67 -42.37
CA LEU A 196 6.26 -20.99 -42.31
C LEU A 196 6.36 -20.22 -40.98
N ARG A 197 7.21 -20.66 -40.02
CA ARG A 197 8.61 -20.26 -39.75
C ARG A 197 8.79 -18.92 -39.04
N ALA A 198 9.63 -18.98 -38.01
CA ALA A 198 10.10 -17.92 -37.13
C ALA A 198 11.00 -16.87 -37.82
N ALA A 199 10.83 -15.62 -37.40
CA ALA A 199 11.81 -14.52 -37.44
C ALA A 199 11.27 -13.46 -36.44
N GLY A 200 12.00 -12.90 -35.47
CA GLY A 200 13.35 -12.35 -35.55
C GLY A 200 13.26 -10.83 -35.74
N TYR A 201 12.82 -10.08 -34.72
CA TYR A 201 12.73 -8.61 -34.80
C TYR A 201 14.02 -7.94 -34.29
N ARG A 202 14.78 -7.36 -35.22
CA ARG A 202 15.84 -6.37 -34.96
C ARG A 202 15.21 -4.99 -34.86
N LEU A 203 15.54 -4.25 -33.80
CA LEU A 203 15.27 -2.82 -33.66
C LEU A 203 16.26 -2.03 -34.54
N ARG A 204 15.75 -1.07 -35.33
CA ARG A 204 16.57 -0.05 -36.02
C ARG A 204 16.26 1.32 -35.44
N HIS A 205 17.32 2.02 -35.07
CA HIS A 205 17.35 3.44 -34.68
C HIS A 205 17.28 4.37 -35.91
N GLY A 206 16.73 5.58 -35.68
CA GLY A 206 17.26 6.83 -36.24
C GLY A 206 16.42 7.49 -37.35
N GLY A 207 15.88 8.67 -37.08
CA GLY A 207 15.30 9.56 -38.09
C GLY A 207 14.65 10.82 -37.49
N THR A 208 15.41 11.91 -37.45
CA THR A 208 15.04 13.27 -37.05
C THR A 208 14.01 13.91 -38.00
N GLY A 209 13.00 14.61 -37.47
CA GLY A 209 12.10 15.45 -38.26
C GLY A 209 11.22 16.34 -37.38
N ARG A 210 11.36 17.65 -37.52
CA ARG A 210 10.63 18.71 -36.80
C ARG A 210 9.13 18.73 -37.15
N ALA A 211 8.35 19.22 -36.18
CA ALA A 211 6.90 19.26 -36.12
C ALA A 211 6.20 20.16 -37.17
N ALA A 212 4.99 19.75 -37.56
CA ALA A 212 3.91 20.64 -37.98
C ALA A 212 2.53 20.02 -37.64
N GLY A 213 1.69 20.83 -36.99
CA GLY A 213 0.26 20.70 -36.65
C GLY A 213 -0.46 19.35 -36.76
N ALA A 214 -0.92 18.82 -35.62
CA ALA A 214 -1.95 17.79 -35.57
C ALA A 214 -3.09 18.19 -34.62
N HIS A 215 -4.32 18.09 -35.12
CA HIS A 215 -5.58 18.32 -34.41
C HIS A 215 -5.72 17.43 -33.16
N PRO A 216 -6.44 17.89 -32.11
CA PRO A 216 -6.67 17.12 -30.88
C PRO A 216 -7.78 16.10 -31.11
N GLY A 217 -7.46 14.97 -31.73
CA GLY A 217 -8.46 13.93 -32.00
C GLY A 217 -7.93 12.51 -32.11
N ASP A 218 -6.62 12.32 -32.31
CA ASP A 218 -6.07 10.99 -32.58
C ASP A 218 -4.74 10.76 -31.83
N ARG A 219 -4.82 10.67 -30.50
CA ARG A 219 -3.77 9.99 -29.74
C ARG A 219 -4.12 8.51 -29.77
N GLY A 220 -3.54 7.76 -30.70
CA GLY A 220 -3.61 6.30 -30.71
C GLY A 220 -3.39 5.79 -29.28
N CYS A 221 -4.41 5.11 -28.73
CA CYS A 221 -4.44 4.66 -27.35
C CYS A 221 -3.34 3.60 -27.17
N ARG A 222 -2.11 4.05 -26.87
CA ARG A 222 -1.01 3.13 -26.52
C ARG A 222 -1.46 2.38 -25.28
N MET A 223 -1.70 1.08 -25.44
CA MET A 223 -2.08 0.20 -24.35
C MET A 223 -1.03 0.28 -23.24
N ASN A 224 -1.49 0.45 -21.99
CA ASN A 224 -0.59 0.56 -20.84
C ASN A 224 0.33 -0.70 -20.79
N PRO A 225 1.66 -0.54 -20.75
CA PRO A 225 2.60 -1.67 -20.75
C PRO A 225 2.31 -2.71 -19.66
N LEU A 226 1.89 -2.26 -18.47
CA LEU A 226 1.54 -3.17 -17.37
C LEU A 226 0.37 -4.09 -17.75
N VAL A 227 -0.67 -3.57 -18.41
CA VAL A 227 -1.80 -4.39 -18.89
C VAL A 227 -1.32 -5.45 -19.89
N THR A 228 -0.40 -5.07 -20.77
CA THR A 228 0.17 -5.98 -21.78
C THR A 228 0.90 -7.15 -21.11
N HIS A 229 1.74 -6.87 -20.11
CA HIS A 229 2.42 -7.92 -19.34
C HIS A 229 1.42 -8.79 -18.56
N LEU A 230 0.44 -8.18 -17.89
CA LEU A 230 -0.56 -8.91 -17.12
C LEU A 230 -1.40 -9.84 -18.02
N ALA A 231 -1.76 -9.41 -19.23
CA ALA A 231 -2.46 -10.24 -20.21
C ALA A 231 -1.61 -11.44 -20.64
N ALA A 232 -0.35 -11.21 -20.98
CA ALA A 232 0.56 -12.30 -21.35
C ALA A 232 0.73 -13.34 -20.22
N HIS A 233 0.83 -12.90 -18.96
CA HIS A 233 0.93 -13.82 -17.81
C HIS A 233 -0.40 -14.52 -17.51
N ALA A 234 -1.54 -13.85 -17.69
CA ALA A 234 -2.86 -14.45 -17.55
C ALA A 234 -3.11 -15.57 -18.59
N GLU A 235 -2.60 -15.40 -19.81
CA GLU A 235 -2.66 -16.42 -20.86
C GLU A 235 -1.68 -17.57 -20.60
N ALA A 236 -0.42 -17.25 -20.28
CA ALA A 236 0.62 -18.26 -20.13
C ALA A 236 0.54 -19.03 -18.80
N ARG A 237 0.06 -18.39 -17.73
CA ARG A 237 0.11 -18.91 -16.35
C ARG A 237 -1.13 -18.52 -15.53
N PRO A 238 -2.36 -18.81 -16.01
CA PRO A 238 -3.60 -18.35 -15.38
C PRO A 238 -3.72 -18.76 -13.91
N ASP A 239 -3.20 -19.95 -13.56
CA ASP A 239 -3.31 -20.50 -12.21
C ASP A 239 -2.25 -19.99 -11.23
N GLN A 240 -1.21 -19.31 -11.71
CA GLN A 240 -0.15 -18.82 -10.85
C GLN A 240 -0.65 -17.66 -9.98
N ILE A 241 -0.28 -17.66 -8.70
CA ILE A 241 -0.61 -16.58 -7.76
C ILE A 241 0.22 -15.33 -8.11
N ALA A 242 -0.47 -14.23 -8.38
CA ALA A 242 0.13 -12.92 -8.60
C ALA A 242 0.25 -12.12 -7.30
N LEU A 243 -0.83 -12.12 -6.49
CA LEU A 243 -0.90 -11.40 -5.22
C LEU A 243 -1.28 -12.38 -4.10
N ASP A 244 -0.45 -12.51 -3.07
CA ASP A 244 -0.64 -13.45 -1.96
C ASP A 244 -0.71 -12.72 -0.61
N GLY A 245 -1.91 -12.52 -0.10
CA GLY A 245 -2.16 -12.02 1.26
C GLY A 245 -2.44 -13.13 2.28
N GLY A 246 -2.00 -14.36 2.02
CA GLY A 246 -2.29 -15.52 2.86
C GLY A 246 -3.71 -16.03 2.63
N ALA A 247 -4.67 -15.58 3.46
CA ALA A 247 -6.08 -16.01 3.38
C ALA A 247 -6.81 -15.43 2.16
N ARG A 248 -6.23 -14.43 1.49
CA ARG A 248 -6.73 -13.80 0.27
C ARG A 248 -5.65 -13.84 -0.79
N ARG A 249 -5.98 -14.36 -1.96
CA ARG A 249 -5.04 -14.55 -3.08
C ARG A 249 -5.71 -14.18 -4.38
N LEU A 250 -4.94 -13.63 -5.31
CA LEU A 250 -5.37 -13.43 -6.69
C LEU A 250 -4.36 -14.07 -7.63
N ARG A 251 -4.88 -14.86 -8.57
CA ARG A 251 -4.11 -15.49 -9.64
C ARG A 251 -4.02 -14.57 -10.85
N TYR A 252 -3.03 -14.79 -11.72
CA TYR A 252 -2.87 -14.00 -12.95
C TYR A 252 -4.13 -14.03 -13.83
N GLY A 253 -4.79 -15.19 -13.96
CA GLY A 253 -6.05 -15.31 -14.71
C GLY A 253 -7.22 -14.50 -14.14
N GLU A 254 -7.14 -14.10 -12.87
CA GLU A 254 -8.20 -13.35 -12.17
C GLU A 254 -7.99 -11.84 -12.20
N LEU A 255 -6.75 -11.38 -12.47
CA LEU A 255 -6.40 -9.96 -12.44
C LEU A 255 -7.14 -9.14 -13.48
N LEU A 256 -7.10 -9.51 -14.76
CA LEU A 256 -7.77 -8.72 -15.81
C LEU A 256 -9.29 -8.61 -15.58
N PRO A 257 -10.04 -9.70 -15.30
CA PRO A 257 -11.46 -9.59 -14.94
C PRO A 257 -11.71 -8.70 -13.71
N ALA A 258 -10.85 -8.78 -12.70
CA ALA A 258 -10.96 -7.94 -11.51
C ALA A 258 -10.72 -6.46 -11.83
N LEU A 259 -9.72 -6.14 -12.66
CA LEU A 259 -9.43 -4.79 -13.15
C LEU A 259 -10.59 -4.25 -13.97
N THR A 260 -11.17 -5.02 -14.89
CA THR A 260 -12.33 -4.59 -15.69
C THR A 260 -13.53 -4.22 -14.80
N ARG A 261 -13.85 -5.05 -13.80
CA ARG A 261 -14.93 -4.75 -12.84
C ARG A 261 -14.64 -3.48 -12.05
N LEU A 262 -13.40 -3.31 -11.57
CA LEU A 262 -13.01 -2.14 -10.80
C LEU A 262 -12.98 -0.87 -11.66
N HIS A 263 -12.54 -0.94 -12.91
CA HIS A 263 -12.59 0.17 -13.87
C HIS A 263 -14.02 0.65 -14.11
N ALA A 264 -14.97 -0.28 -14.32
CA ALA A 264 -16.38 0.06 -14.48
C ALA A 264 -16.97 0.70 -13.21
N TRP A 265 -16.60 0.16 -12.04
CA TRP A 265 -17.05 0.69 -10.75
C TRP A 265 -16.52 2.11 -10.48
N LEU A 266 -15.25 2.38 -10.84
CA LEU A 266 -14.62 3.70 -10.74
C LEU A 266 -15.26 4.68 -11.74
N ALA A 267 -15.49 4.25 -12.99
CA ALA A 267 -16.10 5.07 -14.03
C ALA A 267 -17.47 5.62 -13.61
N ALA A 268 -18.29 4.79 -12.95
CA ALA A 268 -19.60 5.18 -12.45
C ALA A 268 -19.57 6.26 -11.35
N ARG A 269 -18.38 6.60 -10.80
CA ARG A 269 -18.21 7.54 -9.68
C ARG A 269 -17.49 8.83 -10.04
N GLY A 270 -17.14 8.98 -11.32
CA GLY A 270 -16.54 10.19 -11.88
C GLY A 270 -15.01 10.18 -11.90
N GLU A 271 -14.48 11.29 -12.39
CA GLU A 271 -13.04 11.52 -12.55
C GLU A 271 -12.44 12.22 -11.31
N GLY A 272 -11.16 12.57 -11.40
CA GLY A 272 -10.42 13.25 -10.35
C GLY A 272 -9.47 12.32 -9.56
N VAL A 273 -8.86 12.90 -8.53
CA VAL A 273 -7.85 12.21 -7.70
C VAL A 273 -8.53 11.23 -6.76
N VAL A 274 -8.16 9.96 -6.85
CA VAL A 274 -8.60 8.90 -5.95
C VAL A 274 -7.49 8.65 -4.94
N ALA A 275 -7.72 9.04 -3.69
CA ALA A 275 -6.83 8.68 -2.61
C ALA A 275 -7.20 7.31 -2.03
N PHE A 276 -6.23 6.58 -1.51
CA PHE A 276 -6.52 5.32 -0.84
C PHE A 276 -5.54 5.00 0.28
N MET A 277 -6.07 4.33 1.31
CA MET A 277 -5.36 4.06 2.56
C MET A 277 -5.76 2.69 3.11
N GLY A 278 -4.78 1.83 3.33
CA GLY A 278 -4.96 0.50 3.88
C GLY A 278 -3.61 -0.18 4.12
N ASP A 279 -3.64 -1.37 4.67
CA ASP A 279 -2.46 -2.21 4.84
C ASP A 279 -2.04 -2.85 3.50
N ASN A 280 -0.84 -3.42 3.47
CA ASN A 280 -0.31 -4.19 2.33
C ASN A 280 -1.17 -5.43 2.12
N THR A 281 -2.09 -5.35 1.17
CA THR A 281 -3.10 -6.37 0.90
C THR A 281 -3.34 -6.54 -0.60
N PRO A 282 -3.81 -7.72 -1.07
CA PRO A 282 -4.17 -7.89 -2.47
C PRO A 282 -5.18 -6.86 -2.98
N GLY A 283 -6.12 -6.41 -2.13
CA GLY A 283 -7.06 -5.36 -2.47
C GLY A 283 -6.39 -3.99 -2.70
N TRP A 284 -5.40 -3.64 -1.88
CA TRP A 284 -4.59 -2.42 -2.09
C TRP A 284 -3.86 -2.46 -3.43
N ALA A 285 -3.17 -3.57 -3.71
CA ALA A 285 -2.42 -3.76 -4.95
C ALA A 285 -3.32 -3.71 -6.19
N LEU A 286 -4.48 -4.36 -6.13
CA LEU A 286 -5.47 -4.33 -7.20
C LEU A 286 -5.98 -2.91 -7.49
N LEU A 287 -6.21 -2.10 -6.45
CA LEU A 287 -6.68 -0.74 -6.59
C LEU A 287 -5.63 0.17 -7.26
N ASP A 288 -4.37 0.10 -6.82
CA ASP A 288 -3.28 0.87 -7.39
C ASP A 288 -3.06 0.53 -8.88
N VAL A 289 -3.06 -0.76 -9.22
CA VAL A 289 -2.96 -1.22 -10.62
C VAL A 289 -4.17 -0.78 -11.43
N ALA A 290 -5.39 -0.81 -10.87
CA ALA A 290 -6.58 -0.35 -11.57
C ALA A 290 -6.54 1.15 -11.91
N LEU A 291 -6.11 1.99 -10.96
CA LEU A 291 -5.96 3.43 -11.19
C LEU A 291 -4.87 3.71 -12.23
N MET A 292 -3.70 3.06 -12.12
CA MET A 292 -2.60 3.16 -13.07
C MET A 292 -3.02 2.78 -14.50
N THR A 293 -3.74 1.67 -14.65
CA THR A 293 -4.15 1.15 -15.97
C THR A 293 -5.35 1.90 -16.57
N ARG A 294 -6.19 2.51 -15.73
CA ARG A 294 -7.29 3.39 -16.16
C ARG A 294 -6.82 4.79 -16.54
N GLY A 295 -5.64 5.22 -16.08
CA GLY A 295 -5.15 6.59 -16.24
C GLY A 295 -5.84 7.59 -15.31
N GLN A 296 -6.42 7.11 -14.20
CA GLN A 296 -7.01 7.97 -13.18
C GLN A 296 -5.99 8.26 -12.08
N CYS A 297 -5.87 9.53 -11.68
CA CYS A 297 -4.81 9.94 -10.75
C CYS A 297 -4.94 9.25 -9.39
N ALA A 298 -3.93 8.47 -9.05
CA ALA A 298 -3.79 7.76 -7.77
C ALA A 298 -3.10 8.62 -6.72
N LEU A 299 -3.62 8.63 -5.50
CA LEU A 299 -2.96 9.17 -4.31
C LEU A 299 -2.88 8.09 -3.22
N PRO A 300 -1.84 7.23 -3.23
CA PRO A 300 -1.61 6.30 -2.14
C PRO A 300 -1.21 7.08 -0.87
N LEU A 301 -1.98 6.93 0.21
CA LEU A 301 -1.73 7.63 1.47
C LEU A 301 -0.91 6.75 2.42
N PRO A 302 0.24 7.23 2.92
CA PRO A 302 1.05 6.44 3.83
C PRO A 302 0.37 6.18 5.17
N PRO A 303 0.37 4.93 5.67
CA PRO A 303 -0.32 4.58 6.91
C PRO A 303 0.31 5.26 8.14
N PHE A 304 1.59 5.61 8.05
CA PHE A 304 2.37 6.28 9.10
C PHE A 304 2.20 7.81 9.15
N PHE A 305 1.41 8.41 8.25
CA PHE A 305 1.11 9.84 8.32
C PHE A 305 0.20 10.16 9.51
N SER A 306 0.45 11.32 10.13
CA SER A 306 -0.44 11.88 11.14
C SER A 306 -1.75 12.37 10.52
N ASP A 307 -2.80 12.54 11.33
CA ASP A 307 -4.08 13.05 10.85
C ASP A 307 -3.95 14.46 10.24
N THR A 308 -3.05 15.30 10.76
CA THR A 308 -2.74 16.61 10.18
C THR A 308 -2.13 16.49 8.79
N GLN A 309 -1.16 15.59 8.61
CA GLN A 309 -0.50 15.35 7.32
C GLN A 309 -1.47 14.74 6.30
N LEU A 310 -2.34 13.83 6.73
CA LEU A 310 -3.38 13.26 5.89
C LEU A 310 -4.39 14.34 5.46
N ARG A 311 -4.85 15.21 6.37
CA ARG A 311 -5.70 16.35 6.00
C ARG A 311 -5.01 17.27 4.99
N HIS A 312 -3.74 17.60 5.22
CA HIS A 312 -2.96 18.40 4.28
C HIS A 312 -2.94 17.74 2.89
N ALA A 313 -2.57 16.46 2.80
CA ALA A 313 -2.52 15.74 1.52
C ALA A 313 -3.89 15.70 0.82
N LEU A 314 -4.95 15.37 1.56
CA LEU A 314 -6.33 15.29 1.04
C LEU A 314 -6.86 16.65 0.57
N ARG A 315 -6.48 17.75 1.23
CA ARG A 315 -6.86 19.13 0.87
C ARG A 315 -6.05 19.63 -0.33
N SER A 316 -4.72 19.54 -0.27
CA SER A 316 -3.83 20.01 -1.33
C SER A 316 -4.11 19.31 -2.67
N ALA A 317 -4.48 18.03 -2.65
CA ALA A 317 -4.76 17.26 -3.86
C ALA A 317 -6.22 17.31 -4.32
N ALA A 318 -7.07 18.12 -3.67
CA ALA A 318 -8.51 18.22 -3.92
C ALA A 318 -9.18 16.87 -4.25
N VAL A 319 -8.93 15.88 -3.38
CA VAL A 319 -9.34 14.48 -3.58
C VAL A 319 -10.84 14.35 -3.76
N SER A 320 -11.29 13.70 -4.83
CA SER A 320 -12.72 13.48 -5.10
C SER A 320 -13.28 12.28 -4.33
N MET A 321 -12.43 11.27 -4.09
CA MET A 321 -12.82 10.03 -3.41
C MET A 321 -11.65 9.44 -2.61
N VAL A 322 -11.94 8.97 -1.40
CA VAL A 322 -11.01 8.19 -0.58
C VAL A 322 -11.51 6.75 -0.46
N ILE A 323 -10.68 5.77 -0.83
CA ILE A 323 -10.98 4.34 -0.67
C ILE A 323 -10.13 3.77 0.49
N CYS A 324 -10.75 3.18 1.51
CA CYS A 324 -10.04 2.82 2.74
C CYS A 324 -10.58 1.59 3.46
N GLN A 325 -9.72 0.99 4.30
CA GLN A 325 -10.09 -0.09 5.23
C GLN A 325 -10.58 0.44 6.60
N ASP A 326 -10.16 1.65 7.01
CA ASP A 326 -10.64 2.33 8.22
C ASP A 326 -11.48 3.58 7.88
N PRO A 327 -12.78 3.41 7.56
CA PRO A 327 -13.65 4.53 7.26
C PRO A 327 -13.93 5.43 8.46
N ALA A 328 -13.77 4.94 9.70
CA ALA A 328 -13.98 5.77 10.88
C ALA A 328 -12.90 6.85 10.98
N ARG A 329 -11.63 6.50 10.73
CA ARG A 329 -10.53 7.47 10.66
C ARG A 329 -10.73 8.45 9.51
N VAL A 330 -11.02 7.97 8.30
CA VAL A 330 -11.14 8.83 7.12
C VAL A 330 -12.30 9.84 7.23
N ARG A 331 -13.44 9.46 7.81
CA ARG A 331 -14.55 10.40 8.06
C ARG A 331 -14.15 11.61 8.90
N ARG A 332 -13.19 11.46 9.83
CA ARG A 332 -12.70 12.57 10.67
C ARG A 332 -11.76 13.51 9.91
N LEU A 333 -11.17 13.05 8.80
CA LEU A 333 -10.21 13.78 7.99
C LEU A 333 -10.85 14.58 6.85
N LEU A 334 -12.06 14.19 6.44
CA LEU A 334 -12.82 14.83 5.39
C LEU A 334 -13.83 15.81 5.97
N ASP A 335 -14.05 16.91 5.27
CA ASP A 335 -15.00 17.95 5.64
C ASP A 335 -16.28 17.83 4.78
N GLY A 336 -17.45 18.10 5.34
CA GLY A 336 -18.71 18.16 4.58
C GLY A 336 -19.39 16.81 4.28
N PRO A 337 -20.45 16.82 3.44
CA PRO A 337 -21.25 15.63 3.16
C PRO A 337 -20.48 14.57 2.36
N LEU A 338 -20.67 13.31 2.75
CA LEU A 338 -20.02 12.15 2.12
C LEU A 338 -21.04 11.22 1.50
N VAL A 339 -20.74 10.75 0.29
CA VAL A 339 -21.42 9.61 -0.32
C VAL A 339 -20.57 8.37 -0.08
N GLU A 340 -21.14 7.42 0.67
CA GLU A 340 -20.46 6.18 1.02
C GLU A 340 -20.83 5.06 0.05
N SER A 341 -19.84 4.26 -0.34
CA SER A 341 -20.04 3.07 -1.18
C SER A 341 -19.16 1.93 -0.67
N PRO A 342 -19.74 0.82 -0.18
CA PRO A 342 -18.95 -0.37 0.12
C PRO A 342 -18.36 -0.96 -1.17
N LEU A 343 -17.18 -1.53 -1.05
CA LEU A 343 -16.43 -2.13 -2.16
C LEU A 343 -15.72 -3.38 -1.67
N MET A 344 -15.83 -4.48 -2.42
CA MET A 344 -15.05 -5.70 -2.16
C MET A 344 -13.86 -5.75 -3.12
N LEU A 345 -12.64 -5.75 -2.59
CA LEU A 345 -11.40 -5.86 -3.36
C LEU A 345 -10.66 -7.12 -2.93
N ALA A 346 -10.42 -8.03 -3.86
CA ALA A 346 -9.71 -9.30 -3.58
C ALA A 346 -10.27 -10.10 -2.37
N GLY A 347 -11.59 -10.02 -2.13
CA GLY A 347 -12.24 -10.68 -0.99
C GLY A 347 -12.10 -9.93 0.35
N GLU A 348 -11.68 -8.67 0.32
CA GLU A 348 -11.55 -7.78 1.47
C GLU A 348 -12.56 -6.65 1.41
N TYR A 349 -13.03 -6.19 2.56
CA TYR A 349 -13.99 -5.10 2.66
C TYR A 349 -13.27 -3.75 2.67
N TRP A 350 -13.73 -2.86 1.79
CA TRP A 350 -13.27 -1.49 1.67
C TRP A 350 -14.47 -0.54 1.64
N MET A 351 -14.23 0.71 2.01
CA MET A 351 -15.20 1.78 1.92
C MET A 351 -14.67 2.90 1.04
N ALA A 352 -15.48 3.31 0.08
CA ALA A 352 -15.25 4.53 -0.68
C ALA A 352 -16.09 5.68 -0.12
N LEU A 353 -15.42 6.78 0.21
CA LEU A 353 -16.00 8.01 0.73
C LEU A 353 -15.78 9.10 -0.31
N ARG A 354 -16.84 9.51 -1.00
CA ARG A 354 -16.79 10.51 -2.08
C ARG A 354 -17.36 11.84 -1.62
N GLN A 355 -16.67 12.93 -1.97
CA GLN A 355 -17.14 14.31 -1.76
C GLN A 355 -17.69 14.87 -3.09
N PRO A 356 -19.02 14.83 -3.33
CA PRO A 356 -19.61 15.18 -4.62
C PRO A 356 -19.39 16.63 -5.05
N GLU A 357 -19.24 17.54 -4.10
CA GLU A 357 -19.13 18.99 -4.34
C GLU A 357 -17.68 19.47 -4.55
N ARG A 358 -16.70 18.57 -4.53
CA ARG A 358 -15.29 18.95 -4.66
C ARG A 358 -14.91 19.18 -6.13
N GLY A 359 -14.41 20.38 -6.43
CA GLY A 359 -13.90 20.73 -7.75
C GLY A 359 -12.61 19.99 -8.13
N PRO A 360 -12.23 20.00 -9.41
CA PRO A 360 -11.04 19.31 -9.89
C PRO A 360 -9.76 19.91 -9.29
N ALA A 361 -8.82 19.04 -8.93
CA ALA A 361 -7.48 19.45 -8.52
C ALA A 361 -6.73 20.10 -9.69
N VAL A 362 -6.01 21.19 -9.43
CA VAL A 362 -5.04 21.74 -10.38
C VAL A 362 -3.77 20.88 -10.27
N LEU A 363 -3.59 20.00 -11.25
CA LEU A 363 -2.43 19.11 -11.33
C LEU A 363 -1.57 19.45 -12.54
N PRO A 364 -0.25 19.22 -12.47
CA PRO A 364 0.57 19.19 -13.67
C PRO A 364 -0.03 18.25 -14.73
N PRO A 365 -0.11 18.68 -16.01
CA PRO A 365 -0.69 17.86 -17.07
C PRO A 365 -0.03 16.47 -17.18
N GLY A 366 -0.84 15.42 -17.30
CA GLY A 366 -0.34 14.04 -17.41
C GLY A 366 -0.07 13.34 -16.08
N THR A 367 -0.41 13.96 -14.94
CA THR A 367 -0.26 13.34 -13.61
C THR A 367 -1.15 12.11 -13.48
N ALA A 368 -0.51 10.94 -13.29
CA ALA A 368 -1.16 9.66 -13.02
C ALA A 368 -1.03 9.23 -11.56
N LYS A 369 -0.01 9.72 -10.84
CA LYS A 369 0.18 9.45 -9.41
C LYS A 369 0.74 10.65 -8.68
N ILE A 370 0.24 10.87 -7.47
CA ILE A 370 0.80 11.82 -6.51
C ILE A 370 1.38 11.03 -5.36
N THR A 371 2.66 11.22 -5.06
CA THR A 371 3.30 10.66 -3.86
C THR A 371 3.75 11.80 -2.97
N PHE A 372 3.43 11.74 -1.67
CA PHE A 372 3.85 12.76 -0.73
C PHE A 372 5.19 12.40 -0.10
N THR A 373 6.16 13.30 -0.23
CA THR A 373 7.46 13.19 0.45
C THR A 373 7.45 14.08 1.68
N SER A 374 8.10 13.67 2.76
CA SER A 374 8.30 14.52 3.93
C SER A 374 9.22 15.69 3.54
N GLY A 375 8.67 16.87 3.27
CA GLY A 375 9.47 18.06 2.97
C GLY A 375 10.38 18.43 4.14
N SER A 376 11.48 19.14 3.89
CA SER A 376 12.38 19.61 4.96
C SER A 376 11.77 20.66 5.89
N THR A 377 10.59 21.18 5.54
CA THR A 377 9.86 22.22 6.27
C THR A 377 8.75 21.66 7.17
N GLY A 378 8.65 20.34 7.33
CA GLY A 378 7.65 19.67 8.18
C GLY A 378 6.38 19.21 7.43
N ASP A 379 5.87 20.03 6.51
CA ASP A 379 4.73 19.67 5.66
C ASP A 379 5.14 18.79 4.46
N PRO A 380 4.41 17.67 4.21
CA PRO A 380 4.69 16.81 3.07
C PRO A 380 4.43 17.51 1.72
N ARG A 381 5.32 17.35 0.74
CA ARG A 381 5.14 17.87 -0.63
C ARG A 381 4.65 16.78 -1.57
N GLY A 382 3.61 17.05 -2.35
CA GLY A 382 3.08 16.12 -3.35
C GLY A 382 3.90 16.15 -4.63
N VAL A 383 4.59 15.07 -4.96
CA VAL A 383 5.33 14.88 -6.21
C VAL A 383 4.38 14.28 -7.25
N CYS A 384 4.19 14.98 -8.37
CA CYS A 384 3.28 14.56 -9.44
C CYS A 384 4.04 13.76 -10.51
N LEU A 385 3.60 12.53 -10.78
CA LEU A 385 4.29 11.57 -11.64
C LEU A 385 3.41 11.15 -12.82
N SER A 386 3.99 11.04 -14.01
CA SER A 386 3.35 10.41 -15.16
C SER A 386 3.33 8.89 -15.02
N ALA A 387 2.39 8.22 -15.68
CA ALA A 387 2.37 6.75 -15.77
C ALA A 387 3.61 6.24 -16.52
N GLU A 388 4.01 6.96 -17.59
CA GLU A 388 5.16 6.62 -18.42
C GLU A 388 6.47 6.58 -17.62
N ALA A 389 6.75 7.60 -16.80
CA ALA A 389 7.96 7.63 -15.99
C ALA A 389 8.01 6.45 -15.01
N GLN A 390 6.90 6.18 -14.32
CA GLN A 390 6.79 5.08 -13.36
C GLN A 390 7.02 3.70 -14.00
N LEU A 391 6.39 3.45 -15.16
CA LEU A 391 6.52 2.18 -15.87
C LEU A 391 7.88 2.03 -16.55
N THR A 392 8.51 3.14 -16.96
CA THR A 392 9.88 3.15 -17.50
C THR A 392 10.91 2.76 -16.44
N VAL A 393 10.76 3.28 -15.21
CA VAL A 393 11.59 2.87 -14.07
C VAL A 393 11.38 1.39 -13.75
N ALA A 394 10.12 0.92 -13.69
CA ALA A 394 9.81 -0.49 -13.47
C ALA A 394 10.42 -1.40 -14.53
N ALA A 395 10.31 -1.05 -15.82
CA ALA A 395 10.92 -1.82 -16.92
C ALA A 395 12.45 -1.90 -16.79
N SER A 396 13.09 -0.78 -16.44
CA SER A 396 14.55 -0.74 -16.22
C SER A 396 14.99 -1.61 -15.05
N LEU A 397 14.24 -1.59 -13.95
CA LEU A 397 14.51 -2.45 -12.79
C LEU A 397 14.32 -3.93 -13.14
N ALA A 398 13.25 -4.28 -13.86
CA ALA A 398 13.01 -5.65 -14.31
C ALA A 398 14.19 -6.19 -15.15
N GLN A 399 14.77 -5.35 -16.01
CA GLN A 399 15.93 -5.71 -16.84
C GLN A 399 17.17 -6.04 -16.00
N VAL A 400 17.47 -5.27 -14.93
CA VAL A 400 18.72 -5.41 -14.18
C VAL A 400 18.64 -6.30 -12.94
N THR A 401 17.43 -6.50 -12.40
CA THR A 401 17.20 -7.35 -11.22
C THR A 401 16.98 -8.82 -11.57
N GLN A 402 16.79 -9.11 -12.86
CA GLN A 402 16.55 -10.45 -13.39
C GLN A 402 15.40 -11.15 -12.65
N VAL A 403 14.32 -10.40 -12.37
CA VAL A 403 13.10 -10.99 -11.78
C VAL A 403 12.44 -11.92 -12.79
N THR A 404 12.06 -13.10 -12.31
CA THR A 404 11.43 -14.16 -13.09
C THR A 404 10.10 -14.53 -12.48
N ALA A 405 9.30 -15.31 -13.22
CA ALA A 405 8.02 -15.79 -12.72
C ALA A 405 8.13 -16.71 -11.49
N HIS A 406 9.32 -17.23 -11.17
CA HIS A 406 9.52 -18.08 -9.98
C HIS A 406 9.79 -17.28 -8.71
N ASP A 407 9.95 -15.97 -8.82
CA ASP A 407 10.24 -15.12 -7.69
C ASP A 407 9.03 -14.84 -6.81
N ARG A 408 9.32 -14.61 -5.53
CA ARG A 408 8.35 -14.24 -4.50
C ARG A 408 8.87 -13.02 -3.76
N HIS A 409 8.31 -11.85 -4.08
CA HIS A 409 8.72 -10.59 -3.47
C HIS A 409 7.97 -10.36 -2.16
N LEU A 410 8.68 -10.24 -1.03
CA LEU A 410 8.10 -9.92 0.26
C LEU A 410 7.99 -8.41 0.45
N SER A 411 6.75 -7.90 0.44
CA SER A 411 6.49 -6.48 0.64
C SER A 411 6.50 -6.10 2.12
N ALA A 412 7.69 -5.73 2.61
CA ALA A 412 7.93 -5.36 4.00
C ALA A 412 7.77 -3.85 4.27
N LEU A 413 7.87 -3.02 3.23
CA LEU A 413 7.61 -1.58 3.30
C LEU A 413 6.15 -1.30 2.91
N PRO A 414 5.55 -0.18 3.36
CA PRO A 414 4.20 0.20 2.91
C PRO A 414 4.17 0.38 1.40
N LEU A 415 3.19 -0.22 0.71
CA LEU A 415 3.02 -0.07 -0.74
C LEU A 415 2.77 1.39 -1.17
N SER A 416 2.38 2.27 -0.24
CA SER A 416 2.29 3.72 -0.47
C SER A 416 3.66 4.39 -0.66
N THR A 417 4.74 3.72 -0.26
CA THR A 417 6.12 4.18 -0.47
C THR A 417 6.50 3.94 -1.92
N LEU A 418 6.87 4.99 -2.64
CA LEU A 418 7.11 4.90 -4.09
C LEU A 418 8.13 3.82 -4.47
N LEU A 419 9.19 3.65 -3.68
CA LEU A 419 10.18 2.60 -3.89
C LEU A 419 9.53 1.22 -3.93
N GLU A 420 8.75 0.89 -2.91
CA GLU A 420 8.05 -0.39 -2.78
C GLU A 420 6.97 -0.55 -3.87
N ASN A 421 6.24 0.53 -4.18
CA ASN A 421 5.21 0.49 -5.22
C ASN A 421 5.79 0.15 -6.60
N ILE A 422 6.91 0.77 -6.97
CA ILE A 422 7.53 0.54 -8.28
C ILE A 422 8.30 -0.77 -8.29
N ALA A 423 9.25 -0.94 -7.36
CA ALA A 423 10.18 -2.07 -7.37
C ALA A 423 9.60 -3.35 -6.74
N GLY A 424 8.69 -3.22 -5.77
CA GLY A 424 8.10 -4.35 -5.04
C GLY A 424 6.72 -4.79 -5.54
N LEU A 425 6.00 -3.95 -6.28
CA LEU A 425 4.71 -4.31 -6.88
C LEU A 425 4.76 -4.37 -8.41
N TYR A 426 5.16 -3.30 -9.11
CA TYR A 426 5.12 -3.30 -10.58
C TYR A 426 6.16 -4.23 -11.21
N VAL A 427 7.40 -4.25 -10.73
CA VAL A 427 8.44 -5.13 -11.28
C VAL A 427 8.04 -6.61 -11.18
N PRO A 428 7.64 -7.17 -10.01
CA PRO A 428 7.20 -8.55 -9.93
C PRO A 428 6.02 -8.88 -10.84
N LEU A 429 5.00 -8.00 -10.89
CA LEU A 429 3.82 -8.20 -11.74
C LEU A 429 4.17 -8.18 -13.24
N MET A 430 5.07 -7.29 -13.67
CA MET A 430 5.56 -7.26 -15.05
C MET A 430 6.34 -8.53 -15.42
N CYS A 431 7.02 -9.15 -14.46
CA CYS A 431 7.83 -10.35 -14.66
C CYS A 431 7.07 -11.67 -14.45
N GLY A 432 5.81 -11.62 -14.00
CA GLY A 432 5.02 -12.82 -13.74
C GLY A 432 5.29 -13.46 -12.37
N ALA A 433 5.98 -12.76 -11.48
CA ALA A 433 6.33 -13.22 -10.13
C ALA A 433 5.15 -13.09 -9.15
N THR A 434 5.30 -13.64 -7.94
CA THR A 434 4.32 -13.46 -6.86
C THR A 434 4.72 -12.30 -5.94
N VAL A 435 3.78 -11.41 -5.64
CA VAL A 435 3.92 -10.38 -4.59
C VAL A 435 3.27 -10.89 -3.31
N LEU A 436 4.07 -11.00 -2.25
CA LEU A 436 3.64 -11.45 -0.93
C LEU A 436 3.25 -10.24 -0.08
N LEU A 437 2.01 -10.24 0.40
CA LEU A 437 1.32 -9.13 1.06
C LEU A 437 0.74 -9.58 2.42
N PRO A 438 1.55 -10.09 3.36
CA PRO A 438 1.04 -10.56 4.66
C PRO A 438 0.58 -9.44 5.61
N GLY A 439 0.67 -8.17 5.21
CA GLY A 439 0.42 -6.99 6.05
C GLY A 439 1.68 -6.51 6.79
N LEU A 440 1.75 -5.22 7.11
CA LEU A 440 2.94 -4.57 7.68
C LEU A 440 3.29 -5.12 9.07
N ALA A 441 2.30 -5.35 9.92
CA ALA A 441 2.53 -5.90 11.26
C ALA A 441 3.08 -7.33 11.22
N ALA A 442 2.73 -8.11 10.19
CA ALA A 442 3.21 -9.47 10.00
C ALA A 442 4.67 -9.51 9.50
N THR A 443 5.11 -8.48 8.75
CA THR A 443 6.52 -8.33 8.34
C THR A 443 7.38 -7.64 9.39
N GLY A 444 6.82 -7.33 10.57
CA GLY A 444 7.51 -6.67 11.66
C GLY A 444 7.56 -5.14 11.55
N THR A 445 6.93 -4.52 10.54
CA THR A 445 6.89 -3.06 10.38
C THR A 445 5.84 -2.45 11.30
N LEU A 446 6.27 -1.64 12.26
CA LEU A 446 5.45 -1.06 13.32
C LEU A 446 5.49 0.48 13.27
N GLY A 447 4.57 1.06 12.49
CA GLY A 447 4.48 2.50 12.32
C GLY A 447 5.65 3.09 11.51
N ALA A 448 6.10 4.30 11.88
CA ALA A 448 7.13 5.05 11.15
C ALA A 448 8.58 4.58 11.43
N THR A 449 8.85 4.14 12.65
CA THR A 449 10.22 3.89 13.15
C THR A 449 10.36 2.56 13.87
N GLY A 450 9.27 1.86 14.15
CA GLY A 450 9.30 0.55 14.81
C GLY A 450 9.54 -0.57 13.81
N PHE A 451 10.42 -1.49 14.16
CA PHE A 451 10.70 -2.69 13.36
C PHE A 451 11.04 -3.88 14.27
N ASP A 452 10.36 -4.99 14.08
CA ASP A 452 10.62 -6.28 14.72
C ASP A 452 11.36 -7.19 13.72
N PRO A 453 12.70 -7.36 13.87
CA PRO A 453 13.48 -8.13 12.93
C PRO A 453 13.19 -9.65 13.03
N HIS A 454 12.78 -10.16 14.19
CA HIS A 454 12.46 -11.58 14.34
C HIS A 454 11.18 -11.93 13.57
N ARG A 455 10.14 -11.09 13.67
CA ARG A 455 8.93 -11.26 12.84
C ARG A 455 9.23 -11.17 11.36
N CYS A 456 10.11 -10.26 10.96
CA CYS A 456 10.51 -10.13 9.56
C CYS A 456 11.23 -11.39 9.06
N LEU A 457 12.17 -11.94 9.84
CA LEU A 457 12.84 -13.21 9.52
C LEU A 457 11.85 -14.38 9.41
N GLU A 458 10.89 -14.48 10.31
CA GLU A 458 9.81 -15.47 10.22
C GLU A 458 8.97 -15.28 8.94
N ALA A 459 8.62 -14.04 8.58
CA ALA A 459 7.89 -13.74 7.37
C ALA A 459 8.67 -14.12 6.09
N ILE A 460 9.99 -13.89 6.07
CA ILE A 460 10.88 -14.33 4.98
C ILE A 460 10.83 -15.85 4.82
N GLY A 461 11.01 -16.59 5.93
CA GLY A 461 11.03 -18.05 5.92
C GLY A 461 9.67 -18.67 5.57
N ALA A 462 8.61 -18.27 6.27
CA ALA A 462 7.26 -18.78 6.09
C ALA A 462 6.73 -18.57 4.65
N ASN A 463 7.10 -17.43 4.04
CA ASN A 463 6.70 -17.11 2.68
C ASN A 463 7.75 -17.50 1.63
N ARG A 464 8.85 -18.17 2.01
CA ARG A 464 9.97 -18.54 1.12
C ARG A 464 10.32 -17.40 0.15
N ALA A 465 10.49 -16.20 0.70
CA ALA A 465 10.73 -15.00 -0.08
C ALA A 465 12.03 -15.13 -0.88
N SER A 466 12.02 -14.68 -2.14
CA SER A 466 13.22 -14.60 -2.99
C SER A 466 13.79 -13.19 -3.07
N SER A 467 12.97 -12.17 -2.82
CA SER A 467 13.42 -10.79 -2.75
C SER A 467 12.64 -9.98 -1.72
N MET A 468 13.24 -8.90 -1.25
CA MET A 468 12.59 -7.86 -0.45
C MET A 468 13.33 -6.53 -0.60
N ILE A 469 12.67 -5.44 -0.23
CA ILE A 469 13.30 -4.13 -0.09
C ILE A 469 13.35 -3.77 1.40
N THR A 470 14.46 -3.20 1.85
CA THR A 470 14.66 -2.71 3.21
C THR A 470 15.24 -1.30 3.24
N VAL A 471 15.15 -0.67 4.41
CA VAL A 471 15.92 0.53 4.75
C VAL A 471 17.13 0.15 5.60
N PRO A 472 18.16 1.02 5.76
CA PRO A 472 19.37 0.67 6.51
C PRO A 472 19.10 0.12 7.91
N ALA A 473 18.18 0.74 8.65
CA ALA A 473 17.82 0.29 10.01
C ALA A 473 17.17 -1.10 10.03
N MET A 474 16.33 -1.43 9.05
CA MET A 474 15.75 -2.78 8.92
C MET A 474 16.82 -3.81 8.60
N LEU A 475 17.74 -3.50 7.67
CA LEU A 475 18.85 -4.41 7.37
C LEU A 475 19.70 -4.67 8.63
N GLN A 476 20.07 -3.62 9.37
CA GLN A 476 20.85 -3.77 10.61
C GLN A 476 20.12 -4.65 11.63
N GLY A 477 18.82 -4.43 11.84
CA GLY A 477 18.01 -5.26 12.72
C GLY A 477 17.98 -6.73 12.29
N LEU A 478 17.82 -6.98 10.99
CA LEU A 478 17.85 -8.34 10.42
C LEU A 478 19.21 -9.01 10.61
N LEU A 479 20.32 -8.29 10.37
CA LEU A 479 21.67 -8.81 10.57
C LEU A 479 21.93 -9.16 12.03
N ALA A 480 21.48 -8.32 12.97
CA ALA A 480 21.65 -8.56 14.40
C ALA A 480 20.80 -9.75 14.91
N ALA A 481 19.60 -9.95 14.35
CA ALA A 481 18.67 -11.00 14.77
C ALA A 481 18.87 -12.34 14.04
N SER A 482 19.59 -12.35 12.92
CA SER A 482 19.83 -13.53 12.10
C SER A 482 21.06 -14.28 12.61
N PRO A 483 20.95 -15.56 13.00
CA PRO A 483 22.12 -16.38 13.25
C PRO A 483 22.94 -16.59 11.96
N PRO A 484 24.22 -16.98 12.08
CA PRO A 484 24.98 -17.52 10.95
C PRO A 484 24.19 -18.66 10.29
N ASP A 485 24.14 -18.68 8.95
CA ASP A 485 23.45 -19.70 8.15
C ASP A 485 21.95 -19.89 8.42
N ASP A 486 21.27 -18.81 8.82
CA ASP A 486 19.83 -18.81 9.06
C ASP A 486 19.06 -19.50 7.90
N PRO A 487 18.32 -20.59 8.14
CA PRO A 487 17.60 -21.31 7.09
C PRO A 487 16.48 -20.48 6.47
N ARG A 488 15.93 -19.49 7.20
CA ARG A 488 14.82 -18.65 6.74
C ARG A 488 15.18 -17.84 5.49
N ARG A 489 16.45 -17.45 5.34
CA ARG A 489 16.96 -16.66 4.20
C ARG A 489 17.41 -17.47 2.98
N ARG A 490 17.38 -18.82 3.00
CA ARG A 490 17.92 -19.65 1.91
C ARG A 490 17.32 -19.37 0.52
N GLY A 491 16.09 -18.87 0.46
CA GLY A 491 15.44 -18.50 -0.79
C GLY A 491 15.80 -17.10 -1.32
N LEU A 492 16.37 -16.23 -0.47
CA LEU A 492 16.66 -14.85 -0.84
C LEU A 492 17.82 -14.80 -1.84
N ARG A 493 17.57 -14.12 -2.95
CA ARG A 493 18.58 -13.78 -3.96
C ARG A 493 18.78 -12.27 -4.14
N LEU A 494 17.90 -11.45 -3.56
CA LEU A 494 17.98 -9.99 -3.62
C LEU A 494 17.40 -9.37 -2.34
N VAL A 495 18.22 -8.63 -1.60
CA VAL A 495 17.77 -7.69 -0.57
C VAL A 495 18.19 -6.29 -1.01
N ALA A 496 17.26 -5.55 -1.61
CA ALA A 496 17.52 -4.19 -2.05
C ALA A 496 17.48 -3.24 -0.86
N VAL A 497 18.44 -2.34 -0.73
CA VAL A 497 18.55 -1.40 0.39
C VAL A 497 18.72 0.01 -0.13
N GLY A 498 17.89 0.93 0.37
CA GLY A 498 17.93 2.32 -0.06
C GLY A 498 17.05 3.23 0.78
N GLY A 499 16.77 4.42 0.24
CA GLY A 499 15.95 5.44 0.91
C GLY A 499 16.69 6.28 1.96
N ALA A 500 17.90 5.88 2.36
CA ALA A 500 18.82 6.62 3.21
C ALA A 500 20.27 6.15 2.93
N VAL A 501 21.25 6.86 3.50
CA VAL A 501 22.67 6.48 3.40
C VAL A 501 22.87 5.10 4.05
N VAL A 502 23.58 4.21 3.36
CA VAL A 502 23.93 2.87 3.85
C VAL A 502 25.43 2.84 4.14
N SER A 503 25.83 2.51 5.36
CA SER A 503 27.24 2.32 5.69
C SER A 503 27.86 1.21 4.83
N ALA A 504 29.00 1.51 4.20
CA ALA A 504 29.81 0.52 3.48
C ALA A 504 30.24 -0.65 4.38
N THR A 505 30.39 -0.39 5.68
CA THR A 505 30.71 -1.42 6.67
C THR A 505 29.53 -2.39 6.84
N THR A 506 28.30 -1.88 7.01
CA THR A 506 27.09 -2.72 7.09
C THR A 506 26.94 -3.60 5.85
N VAL A 507 27.21 -3.07 4.66
CA VAL A 507 27.14 -3.84 3.41
C VAL A 507 28.17 -4.98 3.40
N ARG A 508 29.42 -4.69 3.79
CA ARG A 508 30.48 -5.72 3.88
C ARG A 508 30.11 -6.82 4.87
N GLU A 509 29.60 -6.44 6.04
CA GLU A 509 29.15 -7.39 7.08
C GLU A 509 27.99 -8.26 6.57
N ALA A 510 26.99 -7.65 5.91
CA ALA A 510 25.88 -8.39 5.33
C ALA A 510 26.33 -9.39 4.27
N GLN A 511 27.21 -8.96 3.36
CA GLN A 511 27.75 -9.80 2.29
C GLN A 511 28.62 -10.93 2.84
N ALA A 512 29.48 -10.65 3.82
CA ALA A 512 30.29 -11.66 4.51
C ALA A 512 29.41 -12.67 5.24
N ALA A 513 28.29 -12.22 5.82
CA ALA A 513 27.30 -13.09 6.41
C ALA A 513 26.47 -13.87 5.37
N GLY A 514 26.62 -13.64 4.06
CA GLY A 514 25.90 -14.35 3.00
C GLY A 514 24.56 -13.73 2.59
N TRP A 515 24.25 -12.50 3.01
CA TRP A 515 23.05 -11.79 2.56
C TRP A 515 23.24 -11.23 1.13
N PRO A 516 22.26 -11.38 0.23
CA PRO A 516 22.35 -10.84 -1.13
C PRO A 516 21.99 -9.35 -1.18
N VAL A 517 22.68 -8.53 -0.38
CA VAL A 517 22.39 -7.09 -0.21
C VAL A 517 22.86 -6.28 -1.41
N ARG A 518 21.97 -5.46 -1.94
CA ARG A 518 22.21 -4.58 -3.09
C ARG A 518 21.76 -3.15 -2.76
N VAL A 519 22.71 -2.23 -2.73
CA VAL A 519 22.43 -0.81 -2.46
C VAL A 519 21.95 -0.11 -3.73
N GLY A 520 20.89 0.67 -3.62
CA GLY A 520 20.38 1.52 -4.69
C GLY A 520 20.07 2.94 -4.23
N TYR A 521 19.95 3.84 -5.19
CA TYR A 521 19.66 5.26 -4.98
C TYR A 521 18.53 5.73 -5.87
N GLY A 522 17.73 6.64 -5.34
CA GLY A 522 16.57 7.17 -6.01
C GLY A 522 15.86 8.25 -5.20
N LEU A 523 14.97 8.96 -5.86
CA LEU A 523 14.15 10.03 -5.30
C LEU A 523 12.80 10.08 -6.02
N SER A 524 11.79 10.57 -5.32
CA SER A 524 10.44 10.65 -5.88
C SER A 524 10.39 11.57 -7.11
N GLU A 525 11.19 12.62 -7.14
CA GLU A 525 11.27 13.56 -8.27
C GLU A 525 11.86 12.96 -9.54
N CYS A 526 12.42 11.75 -9.46
CA CYS A 526 12.84 10.94 -10.61
C CYS A 526 12.08 9.61 -10.70
N ALA A 527 10.83 9.61 -10.25
CA ALA A 527 9.88 8.50 -10.32
C ALA A 527 10.28 7.19 -9.62
N SER A 528 11.35 7.18 -8.79
CA SER A 528 11.81 6.12 -7.87
C SER A 528 13.33 5.89 -8.01
N VAL A 529 13.78 4.72 -8.46
CA VAL A 529 15.19 4.29 -8.48
C VAL A 529 15.92 4.81 -9.70
N LEU A 530 17.10 5.38 -9.49
CA LEU A 530 18.03 5.84 -10.53
C LEU A 530 19.24 4.94 -10.69
N CYS A 531 19.79 4.44 -9.58
CA CYS A 531 20.97 3.57 -9.57
C CYS A 531 20.73 2.32 -8.73
N LEU A 532 21.37 1.23 -9.12
CA LEU A 532 21.31 -0.03 -8.38
C LEU A 532 22.60 -0.83 -8.54
N ASN A 533 23.15 -1.34 -7.43
CA ASN A 533 24.11 -2.43 -7.48
C ASN A 533 23.38 -3.73 -7.86
N THR A 534 23.89 -4.47 -8.82
CA THR A 534 23.27 -5.72 -9.30
C THR A 534 24.09 -6.93 -8.86
N ALA A 535 23.63 -8.14 -9.18
CA ALA A 535 24.43 -9.35 -8.95
C ALA A 535 25.76 -9.29 -9.73
N ASP A 536 25.71 -8.83 -10.97
CA ASP A 536 26.83 -8.85 -11.92
C ASP A 536 27.69 -7.56 -11.88
N ALA A 537 27.18 -6.48 -11.30
CA ALA A 537 27.88 -5.20 -11.19
C ALA A 537 27.60 -4.55 -9.83
N GLN A 538 28.55 -4.72 -8.89
CA GLN A 538 28.48 -4.16 -7.55
C GLN A 538 29.82 -3.58 -7.10
N ARG A 539 29.76 -2.47 -6.37
CA ARG A 539 30.92 -1.85 -5.71
C ARG A 539 30.51 -1.33 -4.35
N VAL A 540 31.10 -1.89 -3.29
CA VAL A 540 30.83 -1.46 -1.90
C VAL A 540 31.14 0.04 -1.75
N GLY A 541 30.23 0.76 -1.09
CA GLY A 541 30.30 2.22 -0.94
C GLY A 541 29.63 3.00 -2.06
N SER A 542 29.45 2.39 -3.24
CA SER A 542 28.65 2.97 -4.32
C SER A 542 27.16 2.64 -4.17
N VAL A 543 26.31 3.45 -4.80
CA VAL A 543 24.87 3.16 -4.99
C VAL A 543 24.59 2.40 -6.29
N GLY A 544 25.65 1.89 -6.93
CA GLY A 544 25.59 1.14 -8.18
C GLY A 544 25.74 2.01 -9.42
N ARG A 545 25.29 1.47 -10.56
CA ARG A 545 25.34 2.17 -11.86
C ARG A 545 23.97 2.76 -12.20
N PRO A 546 23.91 3.82 -13.03
CA PRO A 546 22.66 4.33 -13.56
C PRO A 546 21.85 3.22 -14.28
N LEU A 547 20.54 3.20 -14.05
CA LEU A 547 19.62 2.29 -14.71
C LEU A 547 19.40 2.70 -16.19
N PRO A 548 18.98 1.76 -17.06
CA PRO A 548 18.85 2.02 -18.51
C PRO A 548 18.03 3.24 -18.92
N HIS A 549 17.06 3.66 -18.11
CA HIS A 549 16.21 4.82 -18.41
C HIS A 549 16.83 6.18 -18.07
N VAL A 550 17.91 6.23 -17.31
CA VAL A 550 18.44 7.49 -16.76
C VAL A 550 19.89 7.69 -17.14
N THR A 551 20.22 8.94 -17.48
CA THR A 551 21.60 9.42 -17.52
C THR A 551 21.85 10.27 -16.29
N LEU A 552 23.00 10.08 -15.64
CA LEU A 552 23.47 10.92 -14.56
C LEU A 552 24.69 11.73 -14.99
N ARG A 553 24.80 12.94 -14.47
CA ARG A 553 26.02 13.74 -14.52
C ARG A 553 26.28 14.39 -13.16
N ARG A 554 27.50 14.86 -12.99
CA ARG A 554 27.91 15.73 -11.89
C ARG A 554 28.01 17.16 -12.41
N SER A 555 27.33 18.11 -11.76
CA SER A 555 27.43 19.54 -12.07
C SER A 555 28.78 20.11 -11.61
N ALA A 556 29.10 21.33 -12.03
CA ALA A 556 30.34 22.02 -11.61
C ALA A 556 30.41 22.18 -10.08
N ASP A 557 29.26 22.34 -9.43
CA ASP A 557 29.12 22.46 -7.97
C ASP A 557 29.17 21.11 -7.23
N GLY A 558 29.34 20.01 -7.96
CA GLY A 558 29.40 18.66 -7.41
C GLY A 558 28.05 18.00 -7.12
N GLU A 559 26.94 18.61 -7.54
CA GLU A 559 25.59 18.04 -7.42
C GLU A 559 25.35 16.98 -8.50
N LEU A 560 24.71 15.88 -8.13
CA LEU A 560 24.24 14.88 -9.08
C LEU A 560 22.96 15.38 -9.76
N GLU A 561 22.92 15.28 -11.08
CA GLU A 561 21.79 15.68 -11.90
C GLU A 561 21.33 14.49 -12.74
N ALA A 562 20.01 14.35 -12.89
CA ALA A 562 19.40 13.21 -13.57
C ALA A 562 18.55 13.63 -14.77
N ARG A 563 18.54 12.81 -15.82
CA ARG A 563 17.69 13.02 -16.99
C ARG A 563 17.13 11.70 -17.50
N GLY A 564 15.83 11.67 -17.78
CA GLY A 564 15.11 10.51 -18.35
C GLY A 564 13.84 10.09 -17.60
N SER A 565 13.69 10.49 -16.33
CA SER A 565 12.54 10.11 -15.48
C SER A 565 12.02 11.25 -14.59
N ALA A 566 12.11 12.49 -15.08
CA ALA A 566 11.66 13.66 -14.33
C ALA A 566 10.17 13.56 -13.94
N PHE A 567 9.86 13.94 -12.71
CA PHE A 567 8.50 14.28 -12.29
C PHE A 567 7.91 15.43 -13.10
N LEU A 568 6.60 15.59 -13.03
CA LEU A 568 5.86 16.66 -13.73
C LEU A 568 5.82 17.98 -12.94
N GLY A 569 6.38 17.98 -11.72
CA GLY A 569 6.35 19.09 -10.78
C GLY A 569 5.71 18.72 -9.44
N TYR A 570 5.68 19.69 -8.53
CA TYR A 570 5.01 19.55 -7.25
C TYR A 570 3.54 19.98 -7.36
N LEU A 571 2.70 19.35 -6.56
CA LEU A 571 1.30 19.68 -6.39
C LEU A 571 1.13 21.15 -5.96
N GLY A 572 0.26 21.89 -6.64
CA GLY A 572 0.04 23.32 -6.41
C GLY A 572 1.10 24.25 -7.01
N GLY A 573 2.17 23.71 -7.60
CA GLY A 573 3.14 24.51 -8.36
C GLY A 573 2.69 24.72 -9.82
N THR A 574 2.99 25.89 -10.37
CA THR A 574 2.96 26.10 -11.83
C THR A 574 4.21 25.48 -12.45
N ALA A 575 4.07 24.75 -13.55
CA ALA A 575 5.21 24.24 -14.32
C ALA A 575 6.09 25.41 -14.83
N PRO A 576 7.42 25.21 -15.02
CA PRO A 576 8.18 23.94 -15.01
C PRO A 576 8.46 23.38 -13.61
N ALA A 577 8.93 22.14 -13.55
CA ALA A 577 9.20 21.46 -12.28
C ALA A 577 10.30 22.23 -11.52
N THR A 578 10.13 22.50 -10.22
CA THR A 578 10.98 23.46 -9.48
C THR A 578 12.43 22.99 -9.25
N ARG A 579 12.87 21.94 -9.96
CA ARG A 579 14.21 21.34 -9.93
C ARG A 579 14.83 21.19 -11.30
N ASP A 580 14.15 21.63 -12.36
CA ASP A 580 14.69 21.54 -13.70
C ASP A 580 15.78 22.60 -13.91
N THR A 581 16.94 22.17 -14.37
CA THR A 581 18.00 23.06 -14.86
C THR A 581 17.60 23.64 -16.21
N ALA A 582 18.21 24.77 -16.58
CA ALA A 582 17.92 25.43 -17.86
C ALA A 582 18.15 24.53 -19.10
N ASP A 583 18.98 23.50 -18.97
CA ASP A 583 19.30 22.52 -20.01
C ASP A 583 18.56 21.17 -19.86
N GLY A 584 17.52 21.11 -19.02
CA GLY A 584 16.57 20.00 -18.97
C GLY A 584 16.98 18.79 -18.11
N TRP A 585 17.79 19.01 -17.08
CA TRP A 585 18.14 18.01 -16.06
C TRP A 585 17.39 18.27 -14.76
N VAL A 586 17.20 17.24 -13.94
CA VAL A 586 16.65 17.38 -12.59
C VAL A 586 17.80 17.48 -11.60
N ALA A 587 17.90 18.62 -10.92
CA ALA A 587 18.78 18.82 -9.78
C ALA A 587 18.28 17.97 -8.58
N THR A 588 19.06 16.96 -8.19
CA THR A 588 18.63 15.98 -7.18
C THR A 588 18.66 16.54 -5.75
N GLY A 589 19.45 17.59 -5.52
CA GLY A 589 19.82 18.12 -4.21
C GLY A 589 20.85 17.27 -3.47
N ASP A 590 21.47 16.29 -4.14
CA ASP A 590 22.44 15.36 -3.58
C ASP A 590 23.83 15.57 -4.22
N LEU A 591 24.85 15.71 -3.39
CA LEU A 591 26.25 15.77 -3.80
C LEU A 591 26.79 14.36 -4.05
N GLY A 592 27.70 14.24 -5.01
CA GLY A 592 28.26 12.95 -5.35
C GLY A 592 29.29 12.99 -6.46
N HIS A 593 29.75 11.80 -6.83
CA HIS A 593 30.65 11.60 -7.97
C HIS A 593 30.36 10.29 -8.71
N ILE A 594 30.86 10.21 -9.94
CA ILE A 594 30.78 9.03 -10.80
C ILE A 594 32.21 8.64 -11.10
N ASP A 595 32.59 7.39 -10.83
CA ASP A 595 33.93 6.90 -11.11
C ASP A 595 34.12 6.50 -12.59
N ALA A 596 35.35 6.16 -12.97
CA ALA A 596 35.70 5.78 -14.34
C ALA A 596 34.97 4.53 -14.85
N ASP A 597 34.50 3.66 -13.94
CA ASP A 597 33.74 2.46 -14.26
C ASP A 597 32.22 2.70 -14.25
N GLY A 598 31.78 3.95 -14.09
CA GLY A 598 30.39 4.37 -14.09
C GLY A 598 29.62 4.09 -12.79
N TYR A 599 30.30 3.72 -11.69
CA TYR A 599 29.64 3.60 -10.40
C TYR A 599 29.43 4.98 -9.78
N VAL A 600 28.28 5.14 -9.14
CA VAL A 600 27.82 6.41 -8.57
C VAL A 600 27.97 6.36 -7.07
N TYR A 601 28.48 7.45 -6.50
CA TYR A 601 28.64 7.65 -5.07
C TYR A 601 27.83 8.86 -4.66
N VAL A 602 27.01 8.69 -3.63
CA VAL A 602 26.20 9.75 -3.05
C VAL A 602 26.86 10.17 -1.75
N ASP A 603 27.46 11.36 -1.77
CA ASP A 603 28.20 11.89 -0.64
C ASP A 603 27.23 12.45 0.41
N GLY A 604 26.06 12.94 -0.04
CA GLY A 604 24.87 13.25 0.77
C GLY A 604 24.21 14.58 0.38
N ARG A 605 23.43 15.21 1.25
CA ARG A 605 22.55 16.33 0.84
C ARG A 605 23.32 17.65 0.75
N ARG A 606 23.24 18.35 -0.39
CA ARG A 606 23.88 19.68 -0.61
C ARG A 606 23.56 20.66 0.52
N LYS A 607 22.28 20.73 0.91
CA LYS A 607 21.80 21.63 1.97
C LYS A 607 22.25 21.26 3.39
N ASN A 608 22.79 20.07 3.59
CA ASN A 608 23.25 19.59 4.90
C ASN A 608 24.77 19.58 5.01
N LEU A 609 25.52 19.87 3.94
CA LEU A 609 26.97 19.90 3.96
C LEU A 609 27.46 20.82 5.09
N ILE A 610 28.31 20.30 5.96
CA ILE A 610 28.93 21.08 7.02
C ILE A 610 30.25 21.62 6.50
N ILE A 611 30.48 22.93 6.62
CA ILE A 611 31.77 23.57 6.37
C ILE A 611 32.34 24.03 7.71
N THR A 612 33.42 23.40 8.17
CA THR A 612 34.05 23.78 9.44
C THR A 612 34.72 25.17 9.35
N SER A 613 35.07 25.78 10.48
CA SER A 613 35.81 27.06 10.48
C SER A 613 37.18 26.98 9.79
N TYR A 614 37.73 25.76 9.65
CA TYR A 614 38.95 25.47 8.89
C TYR A 614 38.70 25.19 7.39
N GLY A 615 37.48 25.44 6.91
CA GLY A 615 37.09 25.25 5.51
C GLY A 615 37.04 23.78 5.07
N ARG A 616 36.85 22.83 6.00
CA ARG A 616 36.73 21.40 5.67
C ARG A 616 35.26 21.03 5.48
N ASN A 617 35.00 20.37 4.36
CA ASN A 617 33.68 19.84 4.02
C ASN A 617 33.45 18.51 4.74
N VAL A 618 32.43 18.46 5.60
CA VAL A 618 32.02 17.26 6.32
C VAL A 618 30.67 16.80 5.79
N ASN A 619 30.68 15.55 5.32
CA ASN A 619 29.52 14.67 5.14
C ASN A 619 28.78 14.34 6.44
N PRO A 620 27.75 15.06 6.97
CA PRO A 620 27.16 14.61 8.24
C PRO A 620 26.47 13.26 8.12
N GLU A 621 25.77 12.97 7.02
CA GLU A 621 25.01 11.73 6.86
C GLU A 621 25.91 10.50 6.81
N TRP A 622 27.12 10.64 6.28
CA TRP A 622 28.13 9.58 6.35
C TRP A 622 28.54 9.26 7.79
N VAL A 623 28.87 10.29 8.58
CA VAL A 623 29.29 10.14 9.98
C VAL A 623 28.13 9.59 10.83
N GLU A 624 26.92 10.11 10.62
CA GLU A 624 25.69 9.67 11.28
C GLU A 624 25.42 8.19 10.98
N ALA A 625 25.55 7.74 9.73
CA ALA A 625 25.36 6.33 9.37
C ALA A 625 26.38 5.39 10.04
N GLU A 626 27.63 5.82 10.24
CA GLU A 626 28.63 5.04 10.98
C GLU A 626 28.36 5.00 12.49
N LEU A 627 27.80 6.09 13.06
CA LEU A 627 27.37 6.15 14.46
C LEU A 627 26.13 5.27 14.70
N GLU A 628 25.09 5.39 13.88
CA GLU A 628 23.81 4.68 14.04
C GLU A 628 23.91 3.16 13.87
N ARG A 629 24.97 2.69 13.19
CA ARG A 629 25.28 1.25 13.11
C ARG A 629 25.74 0.67 14.45
N GLN A 630 26.23 1.49 15.38
CA GLN A 630 26.69 1.00 16.68
C GLN A 630 25.51 0.43 17.48
N PRO A 631 25.65 -0.74 18.13
CA PRO A 631 24.55 -1.41 18.82
C PRO A 631 23.86 -0.58 19.90
N VAL A 632 24.52 0.46 20.40
CA VAL A 632 24.03 1.32 21.49
C VAL A 632 23.45 2.65 21.03
N ILE A 633 23.58 3.01 19.74
CA ILE A 633 23.11 4.28 19.19
C ILE A 633 21.87 4.04 18.32
N ALA A 634 20.77 4.71 18.63
CA ALA A 634 19.50 4.62 17.90
C ALA A 634 19.40 5.67 16.78
N GLN A 635 19.82 6.90 17.07
CA GLN A 635 19.78 8.04 16.14
C GLN A 635 21.00 8.93 16.39
N ALA A 636 21.55 9.53 15.35
CA ALA A 636 22.65 10.50 15.46
C ALA A 636 22.38 11.73 14.58
N VAL A 637 22.73 12.93 15.08
CA VAL A 637 22.73 14.15 14.27
C VAL A 637 24.02 14.93 14.55
N LEU A 638 24.80 15.17 13.51
CA LEU A 638 26.09 15.87 13.57
C LEU A 638 25.93 17.39 13.34
N PHE A 639 26.64 18.20 14.10
CA PHE A 639 26.69 19.65 13.93
C PHE A 639 28.14 20.11 13.89
N GLY A 640 28.42 21.19 13.17
CA GLY A 640 29.78 21.74 13.08
C GLY A 640 29.93 22.92 12.11
N GLU A 641 28.81 23.50 11.65
CA GLU A 641 28.83 24.56 10.64
C GLU A 641 29.52 25.81 11.17
N GLY A 642 30.59 26.24 10.51
CA GLY A 642 31.43 27.35 10.95
C GLY A 642 32.17 27.12 12.27
N GLN A 643 32.23 25.86 12.76
CA GLN A 643 32.85 25.51 14.05
C GLN A 643 34.20 24.79 13.86
N PRO A 644 35.12 24.87 14.84
CA PRO A 644 36.43 24.22 14.74
C PRO A 644 36.38 22.69 14.84
N HIS A 645 35.32 22.14 15.44
CA HIS A 645 35.12 20.71 15.64
C HIS A 645 33.65 20.33 15.50
N ASN A 646 33.36 19.04 15.27
CA ASN A 646 31.98 18.55 15.18
C ASN A 646 31.44 18.06 16.52
N VAL A 647 30.13 18.26 16.73
CA VAL A 647 29.35 17.80 17.87
C VAL A 647 28.27 16.83 17.39
N ALA A 648 28.23 15.61 17.94
CA ALA A 648 27.15 14.66 17.68
C ALA A 648 26.11 14.67 18.81
N LEU A 649 24.83 14.82 18.46
CA LEU A 649 23.71 14.51 19.36
C LEU A 649 23.27 13.07 19.14
N LEU A 650 23.26 12.27 20.21
CA LEU A 650 23.01 10.83 20.16
C LEU A 650 21.75 10.46 20.93
N VAL A 651 20.87 9.69 20.31
CA VAL A 651 19.77 9.01 21.01
C VAL A 651 20.23 7.57 21.30
N PRO A 652 20.34 7.14 22.57
CA PRO A 652 20.73 5.79 22.91
C PRO A 652 19.63 4.77 22.61
N ARG A 653 20.02 3.52 22.34
CA ARG A 653 19.08 2.38 22.38
C ARG A 653 18.77 2.02 23.84
N PRO A 654 17.60 1.38 24.12
CA PRO A 654 17.27 0.94 25.47
C PRO A 654 18.38 0.08 26.09
N GLY A 655 18.80 0.39 27.32
CA GLY A 655 19.84 -0.33 28.05
C GLY A 655 21.28 0.12 27.75
N ALA A 656 21.51 1.09 26.87
CA ALA A 656 22.83 1.68 26.67
C ALA A 656 23.19 2.67 27.78
N ASP A 657 24.41 2.55 28.32
CA ASP A 657 24.97 3.49 29.29
C ASP A 657 25.98 4.47 28.65
N GLN A 658 26.42 5.45 29.44
CA GLN A 658 27.36 6.48 29.00
C GLN A 658 28.73 5.91 28.58
N THR A 659 29.17 4.82 29.23
CA THR A 659 30.44 4.16 28.95
C THR A 659 30.40 3.48 27.58
N ALA A 660 29.33 2.75 27.30
CA ALA A 660 29.12 2.06 26.03
C ALA A 660 28.97 3.06 24.87
N LEU A 661 28.24 4.17 25.07
CA LEU A 661 28.16 5.26 24.10
C LEU A 661 29.54 5.87 23.81
N THR A 662 30.34 6.12 24.85
CA THR A 662 31.71 6.67 24.70
C THR A 662 32.58 5.72 23.87
N ALA A 663 32.58 4.43 24.22
CA ALA A 663 33.33 3.41 23.49
C ALA A 663 32.88 3.30 22.02
N ALA A 664 31.57 3.38 21.76
CA ALA A 664 31.01 3.36 20.40
C ALA A 664 31.47 4.56 19.57
N VAL A 665 31.44 5.78 20.12
CA VAL A 665 31.92 6.99 19.44
C VAL A 665 33.43 6.91 19.17
N GLN A 666 34.22 6.45 20.14
CA GLN A 666 35.67 6.26 19.97
C GLN A 666 36.00 5.26 18.86
N ALA A 667 35.29 4.12 18.82
CA ALA A 667 35.46 3.10 17.77
C ALA A 667 35.09 3.63 16.37
N VAL A 668 34.11 4.53 16.28
CA VAL A 668 33.78 5.21 15.02
C VAL A 668 34.88 6.22 14.65
N ASN A 669 35.27 7.11 15.57
CA ASN A 669 36.27 8.15 15.34
C ASN A 669 37.65 7.59 14.96
N ALA A 670 38.01 6.40 15.45
CA ALA A 670 39.26 5.73 15.08
C ALA A 670 39.34 5.36 13.58
N ARG A 671 38.18 5.24 12.91
CA ARG A 671 38.08 4.90 11.48
C ARG A 671 37.78 6.10 10.59
N LEU A 672 37.43 7.24 11.19
CA LEU A 672 37.14 8.47 10.48
C LEU A 672 38.41 9.34 10.36
N PRO A 673 38.59 10.06 9.24
CA PRO A 673 39.58 11.11 9.15
C PRO A 673 39.25 12.21 10.16
N ASP A 674 40.28 12.88 10.64
CA ASP A 674 40.21 13.79 11.79
C ASP A 674 39.07 14.82 11.67
N TYR A 675 39.01 15.51 10.53
CA TYR A 675 38.02 16.56 10.26
C TYR A 675 36.55 16.09 10.33
N ALA A 676 36.27 14.79 10.15
CA ALA A 676 34.92 14.23 10.15
C ALA A 676 34.52 13.62 11.50
N ARG A 677 35.43 13.52 12.46
CA ARG A 677 35.17 12.90 13.76
C ARG A 677 34.05 13.62 14.52
N ALA A 678 33.28 12.87 15.30
CA ALA A 678 32.43 13.40 16.35
C ALA A 678 33.31 13.73 17.56
N HIS A 679 33.98 14.89 17.52
CA HIS A 679 34.97 15.32 18.52
C HIS A 679 34.35 15.47 19.91
N VAL A 680 33.12 15.98 19.94
CA VAL A 680 32.30 16.09 21.13
C VAL A 680 30.98 15.39 20.86
N TRP A 681 30.39 14.78 21.89
CA TRP A 681 29.05 14.24 21.78
C TRP A 681 28.22 14.54 23.03
N ARG A 682 26.90 14.60 22.85
CA ARG A 682 25.92 14.74 23.95
C ARG A 682 24.76 13.79 23.71
N GLN A 683 24.26 13.22 24.79
CA GLN A 683 23.03 12.46 24.76
C GLN A 683 21.83 13.41 24.58
N ALA A 684 20.94 13.07 23.66
CA ALA A 684 19.65 13.73 23.50
C ALA A 684 18.70 13.35 24.65
N GLU A 685 17.91 14.30 25.12
CA GLU A 685 16.98 14.11 26.24
C GLU A 685 15.81 13.17 25.88
N ALA A 686 15.46 13.11 24.59
CA ALA A 686 14.42 12.24 24.07
C ALA A 686 14.72 11.81 22.62
N PRO A 687 14.17 10.65 22.17
CA PRO A 687 14.24 10.23 20.78
C PRO A 687 13.66 11.27 19.81
N PHE A 688 14.22 11.37 18.60
CA PHE A 688 13.70 12.25 17.57
C PHE A 688 12.51 11.59 16.88
N THR A 689 11.33 12.18 16.98
CA THR A 689 10.09 11.60 16.48
C THR A 689 9.28 12.63 15.71
N ALA A 690 8.33 12.16 14.89
CA ALA A 690 7.35 13.04 14.28
C ALA A 690 6.45 13.72 15.33
N VAL A 691 6.19 13.04 16.45
CA VAL A 691 5.32 13.53 17.53
C VAL A 691 5.92 14.77 18.21
N ASN A 692 7.23 14.77 18.47
CA ASN A 692 7.90 15.92 19.07
C ASN A 692 8.48 16.93 18.05
N GLY A 693 8.19 16.73 16.75
CA GLY A 693 8.63 17.61 15.67
C GLY A 693 10.13 17.55 15.35
N LEU A 694 10.88 16.61 15.95
CA LEU A 694 12.33 16.49 15.74
C LEU A 694 12.70 15.52 14.62
N ALA A 695 11.75 14.73 14.12
CA ALA A 695 11.92 13.89 12.94
C ALA A 695 10.71 14.00 12.00
N THR A 696 10.92 13.65 10.74
CA THR A 696 9.85 13.49 9.76
C THR A 696 8.98 12.27 10.10
N ALA A 697 7.83 12.14 9.44
CA ALA A 697 6.98 10.95 9.54
C ALA A 697 7.67 9.66 9.05
N THR A 698 8.80 9.76 8.34
CA THR A 698 9.63 8.61 7.94
C THR A 698 10.79 8.33 8.91
N GLY A 699 10.81 8.99 10.07
CA GLY A 699 11.84 8.82 11.10
C GLY A 699 13.13 9.61 10.87
N LYS A 700 13.30 10.28 9.72
CA LYS A 700 14.50 11.09 9.43
C LYS A 700 14.56 12.34 10.32
N PRO A 701 15.65 12.60 11.06
CA PRO A 701 15.78 13.80 11.87
C PRO A 701 15.62 15.10 11.06
N ILE A 702 14.92 16.09 11.63
CA ILE A 702 14.81 17.44 11.07
C ILE A 702 15.93 18.28 11.69
N ARG A 703 17.10 18.33 11.04
CA ARG A 703 18.33 18.93 11.57
C ARG A 703 18.13 20.34 12.15
N LEU A 704 17.36 21.19 11.49
CA LEU A 704 17.06 22.55 11.97
C LEU A 704 16.21 22.55 13.25
N ALA A 705 15.20 21.68 13.35
CA ALA A 705 14.37 21.56 14.55
C ALA A 705 15.17 20.99 15.72
N VAL A 706 16.06 20.03 15.45
CA VAL A 706 17.01 19.50 16.45
C VAL A 706 17.98 20.60 16.90
N ALA A 707 18.58 21.36 15.97
CA ALA A 707 19.48 22.47 16.30
C ALA A 707 18.79 23.51 17.20
N ALA A 708 17.55 23.89 16.85
CA ALA A 708 16.77 24.85 17.63
C ALA A 708 16.44 24.32 19.03
N ARG A 709 16.06 23.04 19.16
CA ARG A 709 15.76 22.43 20.45
C ARG A 709 16.99 22.36 21.36
N TYR A 710 18.15 22.03 20.81
CA TYR A 710 19.39 21.80 21.56
C TYR A 710 20.36 22.98 21.46
N ALA A 711 19.88 24.18 21.12
CA ALA A 711 20.73 25.35 20.85
C ALA A 711 21.70 25.67 22.00
N ALA A 712 21.21 25.66 23.25
CA ALA A 712 22.05 25.92 24.43
C ALA A 712 23.12 24.84 24.64
N VAL A 713 22.76 23.56 24.44
CA VAL A 713 23.69 22.42 24.55
C VAL A 713 24.77 22.51 23.49
N LEU A 714 24.39 22.81 22.24
CA LEU A 714 25.32 22.97 21.12
C LEU A 714 26.25 24.16 21.36
N GLN A 715 25.71 25.32 21.76
CA GLN A 715 26.50 26.51 22.07
C GLN A 715 27.52 26.25 23.17
N ALA A 716 27.16 25.53 24.23
CA ALA A 716 28.09 25.14 25.29
C ALA A 716 29.20 24.20 24.79
N CYS A 717 28.92 23.36 23.79
CA CYS A 717 29.93 22.47 23.19
C CYS A 717 30.90 23.19 22.24
N PHE A 718 30.50 24.34 21.70
CA PHE A 718 31.33 25.17 20.81
C PHE A 718 32.01 26.34 21.53
N ALA A 719 31.61 26.64 22.77
CA ALA A 719 32.25 27.67 23.57
C ALA A 719 33.76 27.37 23.71
N PRO A 720 34.64 28.36 23.47
CA PRO A 720 36.06 28.18 23.72
C PRO A 720 36.24 27.80 25.19
N ARG A 721 36.97 26.70 25.46
CA ARG A 721 37.40 26.39 26.82
C ARG A 721 38.15 27.62 27.32
N ARG A 722 37.63 28.29 28.35
CA ARG A 722 38.42 29.30 29.06
C ARG A 722 39.67 28.59 29.55
N SER A 723 40.82 28.91 28.98
CA SER A 723 42.07 28.69 29.68
C SER A 723 41.94 29.38 31.04
N PRO A 724 42.34 28.76 32.16
CA PRO A 724 42.45 29.51 33.40
C PRO A 724 43.30 30.76 33.11
N CYS A 725 42.82 31.91 33.56
CA CYS A 725 43.55 33.17 33.41
C CYS A 725 44.94 32.97 34.04
N PRO A 726 46.04 33.46 33.44
CA PRO A 726 47.36 33.37 34.05
C PRO A 726 47.41 33.92 35.49
N GLN A 727 46.48 34.79 35.90
CA GLN A 727 46.36 35.26 37.28
C GLN A 727 46.08 34.14 38.31
N GLU A 728 45.38 33.07 37.95
CA GLU A 728 45.15 31.93 38.88
C GLU A 728 46.41 31.04 39.06
N ILE A 729 47.43 31.21 38.21
CA ILE A 729 48.73 30.52 38.34
C ILE A 729 49.67 31.29 39.28
N PHE A 730 49.52 32.61 39.40
CA PHE A 730 50.36 33.44 40.27
C PHE A 730 49.89 33.49 41.73
N ASP A 731 48.60 33.29 42.01
CA ASP A 731 48.07 33.27 43.38
C ASP A 731 48.48 32.03 44.20
N HIS A 732 49.12 31.03 43.57
CA HIS A 732 49.66 29.85 44.25
C HIS A 732 51.19 29.84 44.40
N ALA A 733 51.89 30.92 44.02
CA ALA A 733 53.34 31.02 44.18
C ALA A 733 53.78 31.67 45.52
N ASP A 734 52.87 32.28 46.28
CA ASP A 734 53.16 32.92 47.59
C ASP A 734 52.90 32.01 48.81
N THR A 735 52.75 30.69 48.60
CA THR A 735 52.63 29.69 49.68
C THR A 735 53.56 28.49 49.48
N LEU A 736 54.83 28.75 49.17
CA LEU A 736 55.92 27.78 49.29
C LEU A 736 57.10 28.36 50.07
#